data_AF-A0A897MTD5-F1
#
_entry.id   AF-A0A897MTD5-F1
#
_cell.length_a   1.000
_cell.length_b   1.000
_cell.length_c   1.000
_cell.angle_alpha   90.00
_cell.angle_beta   90.00
_cell.angle_gamma   90.00
#
_symmetry.space_group_name_H-M   'P 1'
#
loop_
_entity.id
_entity.type
_entity.pdbx_description
1 polymer ?
#
loop_
_entity_poly.entity_id
_entity_poly.type
_entity_poly.pdbx_seq_one_letter_code
_entity_poly.pdbx_strand_id
1 'polypeptide(L)'
;MTIGLDIDDRFTVVARDGTAPTTERTNFVELPDDEMVLDMLSSGEIEYVERDGAVYAVGDAATDFAGMFDAPVESLLRGGILTGERDVDAVLAERLIKQVLGAAEGEERVVFAAPSEPVDRNVDMLFHRRTIHDQLAALGYESESITRASAVGYAGLGTDAPTGVAVVLGTGTSEACLLDGGRPIVQFGLGRGGSWIDRQVADATDRDPSMVADERETYDLTAGDGDVLGMYYENFLSYVVDAVVEHTEIDGAALPVVVAGPAARPAGIGETLSELLTEADSSFAIEDIHVLDDPVTAVARGARLAPDVERSSVETATAVESGSASEGSTTRSGQEPGELEVDRSDSNQAENSVKSDLTTTVEALDERIADLRECVDTWSDQTAMSDLDEAVDGLDARVAEIEDVEPASLSSELNAVADDVEHLRERLDDHAERQQSLDSRLDDTPDSDLDETVADLDDALSALREEVDGIRSRIEELEADVAEPADELLDRIDDIEATLDSWDDLRSQVAALDQTVVTTGDDLDSAVERIEELETLLEDIETRTDTTIDRIDGIGSRLDVVEADTDTVRERLSEIESRIGSIEQEAPSTDGRVDDLNETVDEQAGRIAAVESSNEAIDERIESVEESVAAVKELSDSLDDTSERLDSLQTSLGEVDRRITKLETVDERVGELEGTLDEMETQCDDDVDALRSDLNELQLQVESVTDVDDGPSEDEVREIASDVAHERVLAPALGGAGAFGLLAAGGAAIADALVLAAVFGALAIVCFGGLVIAR
;
A
#
# COMPACT_ATOMS: atom_id res chain seq x y z
N MET A 1 25.54 17.04 29.50
CA MET A 1 26.66 16.07 29.64
C MET A 1 26.75 15.27 28.35
N THR A 2 27.94 14.82 27.92
CA THR A 2 28.07 13.98 26.71
C THR A 2 27.98 12.50 27.08
N ILE A 3 27.07 11.80 26.42
CA ILE A 3 26.85 10.35 26.52
C ILE A 3 27.20 9.76 25.15
N GLY A 4 27.94 8.64 25.13
CA GLY A 4 28.14 7.84 23.93
C GLY A 4 27.17 6.68 23.91
N LEU A 5 26.52 6.45 22.77
CA LEU A 5 25.61 5.34 22.52
C LEU A 5 26.13 4.54 21.31
N ASP A 6 26.10 3.22 21.39
CA ASP A 6 26.24 2.31 20.25
C ASP A 6 25.06 1.34 20.27
N ILE A 7 24.55 0.99 19.09
CA ILE A 7 23.42 0.07 18.92
C ILE A 7 23.82 -0.92 17.82
N ASP A 8 24.66 -1.90 18.16
CA ASP A 8 25.01 -3.01 17.28
C ASP A 8 24.00 -4.16 17.45
N ASP A 9 23.78 -4.93 16.38
CA ASP A 9 22.84 -6.07 16.31
C ASP A 9 22.99 -7.11 17.44
N ARG A 10 24.15 -7.20 18.12
CA ARG A 10 24.30 -8.05 19.31
C ARG A 10 24.16 -7.30 20.64
N PHE A 11 24.59 -6.04 20.72
CA PHE A 11 24.69 -5.28 21.96
C PHE A 11 24.42 -3.79 21.78
N THR A 12 23.55 -3.25 22.63
CA THR A 12 23.37 -1.82 22.83
C THR A 12 24.27 -1.41 24.00
N VAL A 13 25.08 -0.37 23.80
CA VAL A 13 26.10 0.04 24.75
C VAL A 13 26.00 1.52 25.06
N VAL A 14 26.04 1.89 26.34
CA VAL A 14 26.06 3.29 26.78
C VAL A 14 27.32 3.59 27.58
N ALA A 15 28.06 4.59 27.15
CA ALA A 15 29.22 5.14 27.87
C ALA A 15 28.90 6.54 28.42
N ARG A 16 28.95 6.70 29.74
CA ARG A 16 28.78 7.98 30.45
C ARG A 16 30.11 8.41 31.09
N ASP A 17 30.32 9.70 31.29
CA ASP A 17 31.56 10.19 31.91
C ASP A 17 31.65 9.75 33.39
N GLY A 18 32.83 9.27 33.80
CA GLY A 18 33.09 8.83 35.17
C GLY A 18 32.45 7.50 35.61
N THR A 19 31.72 6.79 34.74
CA THR A 19 31.18 5.44 35.02
C THR A 19 31.82 4.38 34.14
N ALA A 20 31.68 3.10 34.53
CA ALA A 20 31.84 2.02 33.56
C ALA A 20 30.74 2.12 32.48
N PRO A 21 31.00 1.70 31.23
CA PRO A 21 29.95 1.50 30.24
C PRO A 21 28.97 0.40 30.65
N THR A 22 27.73 0.51 30.19
CA THR A 22 26.66 -0.49 30.39
C THR A 22 26.31 -1.14 29.07
N THR A 23 26.13 -2.47 29.06
CA THR A 23 25.76 -3.28 27.89
C THR A 23 24.42 -3.98 28.12
N GLU A 24 23.62 -4.07 27.07
CA GLU A 24 22.31 -4.74 27.00
C GLU A 24 22.24 -5.50 25.65
N ARG A 25 21.61 -6.68 25.57
CA ARG A 25 21.41 -7.36 24.28
C ARG A 25 20.50 -6.55 23.33
N THR A 26 20.70 -6.69 22.01
CA THR A 26 19.90 -5.99 20.97
C THR A 26 18.94 -6.95 20.28
N ASN A 27 18.11 -7.57 21.10
CA ASN A 27 17.18 -8.64 20.74
C ASN A 27 15.80 -8.39 21.33
N PHE A 28 14.84 -9.21 20.90
CA PHE A 28 13.52 -9.31 21.50
C PHE A 28 13.02 -10.76 21.48
N VAL A 29 11.91 -10.99 22.19
CA VAL A 29 11.14 -12.24 22.18
C VAL A 29 9.66 -11.90 22.01
N GLU A 30 8.95 -12.68 21.19
CA GLU A 30 7.49 -12.65 21.10
C GLU A 30 6.90 -13.64 22.12
N LEU A 31 5.99 -13.17 22.96
CA LEU A 31 5.33 -13.91 24.02
C LEU A 31 3.80 -13.83 23.86
N PRO A 32 3.02 -14.80 24.35
CA PRO A 32 1.57 -14.74 24.28
C PRO A 32 1.02 -13.58 25.12
N ASP A 33 0.00 -12.90 24.58
CA ASP A 33 -0.82 -11.93 25.31
C ASP A 33 -1.74 -12.65 26.31
N ASP A 34 -1.21 -12.92 27.51
CA ASP A 34 -1.98 -13.44 28.63
C ASP A 34 -1.58 -12.81 29.98
N GLU A 35 -2.55 -12.78 30.91
CA GLU A 35 -2.45 -12.11 32.21
C GLU A 35 -1.23 -12.57 33.04
N MET A 36 -0.75 -13.81 32.87
CA MET A 36 0.44 -14.31 33.57
C MET A 36 1.74 -13.72 33.00
N VAL A 37 1.84 -13.57 31.67
CA VAL A 37 3.01 -12.95 31.01
C VAL A 37 3.12 -11.48 31.40
N LEU A 38 2.01 -10.75 31.34
CA LEU A 38 1.93 -9.34 31.70
C LEU A 38 2.27 -9.11 33.19
N ASP A 39 1.74 -9.93 34.11
CA ASP A 39 2.11 -9.87 35.54
C ASP A 39 3.60 -10.19 35.76
N MET A 40 4.19 -11.12 35.01
CA MET A 40 5.60 -11.49 35.14
C MET A 40 6.55 -10.39 34.66
N LEU A 41 6.31 -9.83 33.48
CA LEU A 41 7.11 -8.72 32.93
C LEU A 41 6.99 -7.47 33.83
N SER A 42 5.77 -7.13 34.24
CA SER A 42 5.51 -6.00 35.16
C SER A 42 6.15 -6.20 36.53
N SER A 43 6.17 -7.44 37.05
CA SER A 43 6.83 -7.77 38.32
C SER A 43 8.37 -7.79 38.23
N GLY A 44 8.92 -7.92 37.02
CA GLY A 44 10.35 -7.84 36.74
C GLY A 44 10.87 -6.43 36.47
N GLU A 45 9.99 -5.42 36.41
CA GLU A 45 10.29 -4.05 35.96
C GLU A 45 10.87 -3.99 34.52
N ILE A 46 10.44 -4.93 33.66
CA ILE A 46 10.90 -5.08 32.26
C ILE A 46 10.06 -4.19 31.32
N GLU A 47 10.69 -3.49 30.39
CA GLU A 47 9.99 -2.75 29.32
C GLU A 47 9.46 -3.71 28.25
N TYR A 48 8.17 -3.59 27.91
CA TYR A 48 7.52 -4.44 26.91
C TYR A 48 6.56 -3.65 26.01
N VAL A 49 6.08 -4.29 24.95
CA VAL A 49 5.09 -3.76 23.99
C VAL A 49 3.96 -4.77 23.78
N GLU A 50 2.73 -4.40 24.12
CA GLU A 50 1.52 -5.10 23.65
C GLU A 50 1.24 -4.68 22.20
N ARG A 51 1.18 -5.62 21.25
CA ARG A 51 0.81 -5.34 19.87
C ARG A 51 0.25 -6.57 19.16
N ASP A 52 -0.79 -6.38 18.34
CA ASP A 52 -1.34 -7.38 17.42
C ASP A 52 -1.74 -8.75 18.03
N GLY A 53 -1.95 -8.79 19.36
CA GLY A 53 -2.30 -10.00 20.12
C GLY A 53 -1.10 -10.76 20.71
N ALA A 54 0.07 -10.13 20.73
CA ALA A 54 1.30 -10.63 21.35
C ALA A 54 1.95 -9.57 22.25
N VAL A 55 2.86 -10.02 23.11
CA VAL A 55 3.64 -9.19 24.03
C VAL A 55 5.13 -9.35 23.69
N TYR A 56 5.78 -8.25 23.37
CA TYR A 56 7.19 -8.22 22.99
C TYR A 56 8.04 -7.67 24.14
N ALA A 57 9.02 -8.45 24.61
CA ALA A 57 10.03 -8.00 25.57
C ALA A 57 11.39 -7.83 24.88
N VAL A 58 12.21 -6.87 25.34
CA VAL A 58 13.52 -6.52 24.73
C VAL A 58 14.69 -6.74 25.70
N GLY A 59 15.90 -6.83 25.16
CA GLY A 59 17.14 -6.85 25.94
C GLY A 59 17.47 -8.18 26.60
N ASP A 60 18.33 -8.15 27.63
CA ASP A 60 18.78 -9.35 28.35
C ASP A 60 17.58 -10.18 28.85
N ALA A 61 16.54 -9.50 29.34
CA ALA A 61 15.28 -10.07 29.79
C ALA A 61 14.52 -10.86 28.71
N ALA A 62 14.64 -10.50 27.42
CA ALA A 62 14.06 -11.27 26.33
C ALA A 62 14.67 -12.69 26.25
N THR A 63 15.95 -12.80 26.58
CA THR A 63 16.70 -14.08 26.58
C THR A 63 16.23 -14.99 27.72
N ASP A 64 16.03 -14.42 28.93
CA ASP A 64 15.51 -15.14 30.09
C ASP A 64 14.07 -15.64 29.86
N PHE A 65 13.21 -14.80 29.27
CA PHE A 65 11.82 -15.17 28.98
C PHE A 65 11.71 -16.18 27.83
N ALA A 66 12.51 -16.05 26.77
CA ALA A 66 12.57 -17.04 25.69
C ALA A 66 12.83 -18.47 26.23
N GLY A 67 13.81 -18.62 27.12
CA GLY A 67 14.12 -19.90 27.77
C GLY A 67 13.03 -20.41 28.74
N MET A 68 12.13 -19.54 29.21
CA MET A 68 10.99 -19.92 30.06
C MET A 68 9.75 -20.34 29.24
N PHE A 69 9.54 -19.75 28.07
CA PHE A 69 8.36 -19.95 27.23
C PHE A 69 8.59 -20.85 26.00
N ASP A 70 9.82 -21.35 25.79
CA ASP A 70 10.24 -22.14 24.61
C ASP A 70 10.05 -21.36 23.29
N ALA A 71 10.28 -20.04 23.37
CA ALA A 71 10.08 -19.08 22.29
C ALA A 71 11.43 -18.66 21.66
N PRO A 72 11.48 -18.33 20.35
CA PRO A 72 12.70 -17.90 19.69
C PRO A 72 13.09 -16.47 20.11
N VAL A 73 14.40 -16.26 20.29
CA VAL A 73 14.99 -14.92 20.41
C VAL A 73 15.28 -14.38 19.02
N GLU A 74 14.72 -13.23 18.66
CA GLU A 74 15.03 -12.54 17.40
C GLU A 74 15.96 -11.34 17.60
N SER A 75 16.80 -11.04 16.60
CA SER A 75 17.56 -9.79 16.60
C SER A 75 16.66 -8.61 16.23
N LEU A 76 16.91 -7.47 16.87
CA LEU A 76 16.18 -6.24 16.62
C LEU A 76 16.69 -5.52 15.36
N LEU A 77 17.99 -5.62 15.06
CA LEU A 77 18.63 -4.93 13.95
C LEU A 77 19.02 -5.90 12.82
N ARG A 78 18.03 -6.46 12.12
CA ARG A 78 18.25 -7.47 11.07
C ARG A 78 19.29 -7.00 10.04
N GLY A 79 20.48 -7.61 10.08
CA GLY A 79 21.60 -7.25 9.21
C GLY A 79 22.33 -5.96 9.60
N GLY A 80 22.30 -5.57 10.87
CA GLY A 80 23.05 -4.44 11.45
C GLY A 80 22.30 -3.12 11.53
N ILE A 81 21.05 -3.04 11.06
CA ILE A 81 20.28 -1.78 10.95
C ILE A 81 18.79 -1.97 11.25
N LEU A 82 18.07 -0.85 11.34
CA LEU A 82 16.61 -0.81 11.22
C LEU A 82 16.28 -0.62 9.73
N THR A 83 15.51 -1.53 9.13
CA THR A 83 15.10 -1.46 7.72
C THR A 83 13.69 -0.90 7.51
N GLY A 84 12.84 -0.98 8.54
CA GLY A 84 11.41 -0.67 8.44
C GLY A 84 10.54 -1.84 7.94
N GLU A 85 11.13 -2.98 7.58
CA GLU A 85 10.42 -4.18 7.07
C GLU A 85 9.50 -4.85 8.11
N ARG A 86 9.72 -4.58 9.40
CA ARG A 86 8.87 -5.01 10.52
C ARG A 86 8.36 -3.77 11.25
N ASP A 87 7.05 -3.55 11.27
CA ASP A 87 6.42 -2.39 11.93
C ASP A 87 6.72 -2.28 13.44
N VAL A 88 7.12 -3.38 14.07
CA VAL A 88 7.47 -3.45 15.50
C VAL A 88 8.86 -2.87 15.80
N ASP A 89 9.83 -2.94 14.88
CA ASP A 89 11.23 -2.71 15.18
C ASP A 89 11.51 -1.29 15.68
N ALA A 90 10.83 -0.29 15.11
CA ALA A 90 10.93 1.09 15.57
C ALA A 90 10.36 1.27 16.99
N VAL A 91 9.30 0.55 17.38
CA VAL A 91 8.70 0.63 18.72
C VAL A 91 9.57 -0.12 19.75
N LEU A 92 10.16 -1.25 19.35
CA LEU A 92 11.07 -2.04 20.18
C LEU A 92 12.40 -1.31 20.39
N ALA A 93 12.92 -0.63 19.37
CA ALA A 93 14.08 0.26 19.51
C ALA A 93 13.80 1.44 20.45
N GLU A 94 12.61 2.04 20.41
CA GLU A 94 12.20 3.08 21.37
C GLU A 94 12.23 2.56 22.82
N ARG A 95 11.73 1.33 23.07
CA ARG A 95 11.79 0.69 24.40
C ARG A 95 13.22 0.39 24.83
N LEU A 96 14.04 -0.19 23.95
CA LEU A 96 15.43 -0.56 24.27
C LEU A 96 16.28 0.68 24.59
N ILE A 97 16.18 1.75 23.79
CA ILE A 97 16.88 3.02 24.06
C ILE A 97 16.37 3.65 25.36
N LYS A 98 15.05 3.64 25.62
CA LYS A 98 14.44 4.13 26.87
C LYS A 98 14.92 3.34 28.10
N GLN A 99 15.13 2.03 27.99
CA GLN A 99 15.65 1.17 29.05
C GLN A 99 17.11 1.52 29.41
N VAL A 100 18.00 1.67 28.41
CA VAL A 100 19.44 1.89 28.65
C VAL A 100 19.82 3.35 28.92
N LEU A 101 19.05 4.33 28.41
CA LEU A 101 19.28 5.76 28.63
C LEU A 101 18.46 6.34 29.78
N GLY A 102 17.18 6.02 29.86
CA GLY A 102 16.18 6.79 30.60
C GLY A 102 15.68 8.00 29.79
N ALA A 103 15.15 9.01 30.50
CA ALA A 103 14.85 10.33 29.93
C ALA A 103 15.90 11.34 30.38
N ALA A 104 16.19 12.35 29.55
CA ALA A 104 17.30 13.28 29.75
C ALA A 104 17.19 14.12 31.04
N GLU A 105 18.26 14.16 31.85
CA GLU A 105 18.33 14.98 33.07
C GLU A 105 18.84 16.41 32.78
N GLY A 106 18.17 17.10 31.85
CA GLY A 106 18.46 18.48 31.47
C GLY A 106 19.20 18.60 30.13
N GLU A 107 20.24 19.42 30.07
CA GLU A 107 21.03 19.64 28.84
C GLU A 107 22.06 18.50 28.65
N GLU A 108 21.56 17.37 28.14
CA GLU A 108 22.34 16.17 27.81
C GLU A 108 22.42 15.93 26.30
N ARG A 109 23.64 15.68 25.82
CA ARG A 109 23.98 15.40 24.41
C ARG A 109 24.32 13.92 24.28
N VAL A 110 23.62 13.20 23.42
CA VAL A 110 23.95 11.81 23.03
C VAL A 110 24.65 11.84 21.68
N VAL A 111 25.91 11.42 21.65
CA VAL A 111 26.58 11.06 20.41
C VAL A 111 26.33 9.57 20.19
N PHE A 112 25.51 9.24 19.19
CA PHE A 112 25.22 7.84 18.86
C PHE A 112 26.07 7.41 17.67
N ALA A 113 26.60 6.20 17.73
CA ALA A 113 27.29 5.57 16.63
C ALA A 113 26.26 4.94 15.69
N ALA A 114 26.28 5.34 14.41
CA ALA A 114 25.49 4.77 13.34
C ALA A 114 26.42 4.01 12.38
N PRO A 115 25.97 2.90 11.75
CA PRO A 115 26.78 2.22 10.75
C PRO A 115 27.10 3.10 9.54
N SER A 116 28.30 2.91 8.99
CA SER A 116 28.68 3.46 7.68
C SER A 116 27.91 2.76 6.55
N GLU A 117 27.55 3.49 5.48
CA GLU A 117 26.89 2.92 4.29
C GLU A 117 27.77 1.85 3.63
N PRO A 118 27.27 0.64 3.29
CA PRO A 118 28.11 -0.44 2.78
C PRO A 118 28.50 -0.24 1.32
N VAL A 119 29.79 -0.42 0.99
CA VAL A 119 30.27 -0.34 -0.40
C VAL A 119 29.91 -1.59 -1.22
N ASP A 120 29.74 -2.74 -0.57
CA ASP A 120 29.43 -4.03 -1.20
C ASP A 120 27.93 -4.39 -1.19
N ARG A 121 27.05 -3.52 -0.65
CA ARG A 121 25.61 -3.79 -0.55
C ARG A 121 24.78 -2.49 -0.53
N ASN A 122 23.90 -2.34 -1.51
CA ASN A 122 22.96 -1.21 -1.59
C ASN A 122 21.97 -1.22 -0.39
N VAL A 123 22.22 -0.38 0.62
CA VAL A 123 21.43 -0.23 1.85
C VAL A 123 21.48 1.23 2.31
N ASP A 124 20.34 1.91 2.36
CA ASP A 124 20.23 3.28 2.85
C ASP A 124 20.24 3.34 4.39
N MET A 125 21.21 4.06 4.96
CA MET A 125 21.34 4.27 6.41
C MET A 125 20.41 5.39 6.94
N LEU A 126 19.73 6.13 6.07
CA LEU A 126 18.89 7.28 6.44
C LEU A 126 17.76 6.89 7.39
N PHE A 127 17.02 5.80 7.12
CA PHE A 127 15.89 5.38 7.96
C PHE A 127 16.35 5.04 9.39
N HIS A 128 17.41 4.22 9.51
CA HIS A 128 18.00 3.82 10.80
C HIS A 128 18.49 5.04 11.60
N ARG A 129 19.32 5.90 10.99
CA ARG A 129 19.84 7.12 11.62
C ARG A 129 18.71 8.09 12.01
N ARG A 130 17.69 8.24 11.16
CA ARG A 130 16.53 9.12 11.43
C ARG A 130 15.69 8.61 12.60
N THR A 131 15.44 7.30 12.65
CA THR A 131 14.64 6.66 13.70
C THR A 131 15.30 6.83 15.06
N ILE A 132 16.60 6.53 15.18
CA ILE A 132 17.35 6.69 16.43
C ILE A 132 17.41 8.16 16.87
N HIS A 133 17.70 9.09 15.96
CA HIS A 133 17.70 10.53 16.26
C HIS A 133 16.35 11.00 16.83
N ASP A 134 15.24 10.62 16.20
CA ASP A 134 13.90 11.08 16.60
C ASP A 134 13.42 10.40 17.90
N GLN A 135 13.86 9.17 18.20
CA GLN A 135 13.68 8.51 19.49
C GLN A 135 14.46 9.20 20.62
N LEU A 136 15.74 9.55 20.38
CA LEU A 136 16.56 10.29 21.34
C LEU A 136 15.97 11.67 21.65
N ALA A 137 15.49 12.37 20.62
CA ALA A 137 14.78 13.64 20.77
C ALA A 137 13.47 13.50 21.56
N ALA A 138 12.73 12.39 21.40
CA ALA A 138 11.52 12.10 22.17
C ALA A 138 11.80 11.85 23.66
N LEU A 139 12.97 11.30 24.00
CA LEU A 139 13.48 11.15 25.37
C LEU A 139 14.09 12.45 25.95
N GLY A 140 14.17 13.52 25.15
CA GLY A 140 14.62 14.85 25.55
C GLY A 140 16.11 15.12 25.34
N TYR A 141 16.84 14.23 24.67
CA TYR A 141 18.27 14.41 24.37
C TYR A 141 18.48 15.30 23.13
N GLU A 142 19.51 16.14 23.18
CA GLU A 142 20.16 16.63 21.96
C GLU A 142 21.00 15.48 21.39
N SER A 143 20.93 15.18 20.08
CA SER A 143 21.64 14.04 19.52
C SER A 143 22.37 14.32 18.22
N GLU A 144 23.51 13.65 18.04
CA GLU A 144 24.36 13.74 16.85
C GLU A 144 24.90 12.34 16.50
N SER A 145 24.99 12.02 15.22
CA SER A 145 25.51 10.73 14.74
C SER A 145 26.99 10.81 14.40
N ILE A 146 27.80 9.91 14.96
CA ILE A 146 29.13 9.56 14.45
C ILE A 146 29.08 8.19 13.78
N THR A 147 30.08 7.83 12.97
CA THR A 147 30.25 6.45 12.47
C THR A 147 31.06 5.59 13.43
N ARG A 148 30.77 4.29 13.49
CA ARG A 148 31.37 3.38 14.48
C ARG A 148 32.89 3.30 14.33
N ALA A 149 33.42 3.29 13.10
CA ALA A 149 34.87 3.30 12.88
C ALA A 149 35.53 4.61 13.32
N SER A 150 34.94 5.77 13.01
CA SER A 150 35.46 7.07 13.50
C SER A 150 35.45 7.14 15.03
N ALA A 151 34.40 6.60 15.67
CA ALA A 151 34.33 6.48 17.12
C ALA A 151 35.46 5.57 17.68
N VAL A 152 35.68 4.39 17.10
CA VAL A 152 36.78 3.49 17.50
C VAL A 152 38.14 4.14 17.34
N GLY A 153 38.33 4.98 16.31
CA GLY A 153 39.50 5.85 16.18
C GLY A 153 39.70 6.76 17.40
N TYR A 154 38.67 7.51 17.83
CA TYR A 154 38.74 8.32 19.06
C TYR A 154 38.92 7.50 20.36
N ALA A 155 38.58 6.21 20.35
CA ALA A 155 38.77 5.32 21.49
C ALA A 155 40.17 4.71 21.56
N GLY A 156 40.79 4.39 20.42
CA GLY A 156 42.07 3.68 20.32
C GLY A 156 43.28 4.55 19.98
N LEU A 157 43.13 5.46 19.01
CA LEU A 157 44.21 6.33 18.50
C LEU A 157 44.39 7.60 19.36
N GLY A 158 43.58 7.77 20.40
CA GLY A 158 43.57 8.94 21.27
C GLY A 158 42.59 10.04 20.83
N THR A 159 42.59 11.15 21.57
CA THR A 159 41.59 12.23 21.42
C THR A 159 42.17 13.56 20.94
N ASP A 160 43.50 13.73 20.98
CA ASP A 160 44.18 14.94 20.51
C ASP A 160 44.75 14.67 19.11
N ALA A 161 43.93 14.94 18.10
CA ALA A 161 44.22 14.73 16.67
C ALA A 161 44.62 13.29 16.26
N PRO A 162 43.76 12.26 16.50
CA PRO A 162 44.07 10.87 16.14
C PRO A 162 44.29 10.68 14.63
N THR A 163 45.33 9.92 14.28
CA THR A 163 45.69 9.52 12.91
C THR A 163 45.96 8.02 12.88
N GLY A 164 45.45 7.31 11.89
CA GLY A 164 45.53 5.84 11.77
C GLY A 164 44.27 5.23 11.18
N VAL A 165 44.29 3.91 10.99
CA VAL A 165 43.13 3.14 10.49
C VAL A 165 42.35 2.57 11.67
N ALA A 166 41.03 2.75 11.69
CA ALA A 166 40.13 2.17 12.69
C ALA A 166 39.17 1.19 12.01
N VAL A 167 39.15 -0.05 12.49
CA VAL A 167 38.34 -1.16 11.94
C VAL A 167 37.33 -1.62 13.00
N VAL A 168 36.06 -1.77 12.59
CA VAL A 168 34.98 -2.30 13.41
C VAL A 168 34.51 -3.63 12.82
N LEU A 169 34.77 -4.71 13.55
CA LEU A 169 34.19 -6.01 13.31
C LEU A 169 32.86 -6.07 14.09
N GLY A 170 31.79 -5.54 13.48
CA GLY A 170 30.44 -5.52 14.06
C GLY A 170 29.71 -6.86 13.90
N THR A 171 28.47 -6.95 14.38
CA THR A 171 27.69 -8.21 14.29
C THR A 171 26.93 -8.31 12.98
N GLY A 172 26.13 -7.32 12.62
CA GLY A 172 25.42 -7.30 11.34
C GLY A 172 26.32 -6.88 10.18
N THR A 173 27.09 -5.81 10.40
CA THR A 173 27.95 -5.13 9.42
C THR A 173 29.29 -4.77 10.06
N SER A 174 30.34 -4.71 9.24
CA SER A 174 31.66 -4.18 9.61
C SER A 174 31.86 -2.80 8.99
N GLU A 175 32.91 -2.09 9.36
CA GLU A 175 33.29 -0.81 8.72
C GLU A 175 34.74 -0.45 9.03
N ALA A 176 35.33 0.40 8.19
CA ALA A 176 36.64 0.97 8.44
C ALA A 176 36.67 2.49 8.17
N CYS A 177 37.56 3.18 8.86
CA CYS A 177 37.79 4.62 8.73
C CYS A 177 39.29 4.91 8.85
N LEU A 178 39.82 5.64 7.88
CA LEU A 178 41.12 6.30 8.01
C LEU A 178 40.90 7.69 8.62
N LEU A 179 41.49 7.92 9.79
CA LEU A 179 41.59 9.25 10.38
C LEU A 179 42.92 9.90 10.03
N ASP A 180 42.89 11.21 9.72
CA ASP A 180 44.05 12.10 9.79
C ASP A 180 43.68 13.33 10.65
N GLY A 181 44.44 13.57 11.72
CA GLY A 181 44.27 14.71 12.62
C GLY A 181 42.88 14.79 13.27
N GLY A 182 42.22 13.65 13.49
CA GLY A 182 40.84 13.56 13.96
C GLY A 182 39.77 13.82 12.89
N ARG A 183 40.10 13.67 11.60
CA ARG A 183 39.12 13.80 10.50
C ARG A 183 39.06 12.52 9.68
N PRO A 184 37.86 11.99 9.36
CA PRO A 184 37.73 10.89 8.41
C PRO A 184 38.15 11.37 7.02
N ILE A 185 39.14 10.69 6.44
CA ILE A 185 39.64 10.91 5.07
C ILE A 185 39.04 9.87 4.12
N VAL A 186 39.03 8.61 4.56
CA VAL A 186 38.31 7.48 3.95
C VAL A 186 37.42 6.87 5.01
N GLN A 187 36.19 6.50 4.67
CA GLN A 187 35.27 5.85 5.60
C GLN A 187 34.21 5.07 4.81
N PHE A 188 34.03 3.78 5.10
CA PHE A 188 33.09 2.91 4.39
C PHE A 188 32.54 1.79 5.29
N GLY A 189 31.32 1.32 5.00
CA GLY A 189 30.73 0.14 5.62
C GLY A 189 30.95 -1.13 4.80
N LEU A 190 30.68 -2.28 5.44
CA LEU A 190 30.76 -3.61 4.86
C LEU A 190 29.54 -4.44 5.27
N GLY A 191 28.89 -5.06 4.29
CA GLY A 191 27.63 -5.80 4.42
C GLY A 191 27.70 -7.11 5.20
N ARG A 192 28.88 -7.50 5.70
CA ARG A 192 29.09 -8.67 6.57
C ARG A 192 29.67 -8.25 7.93
N GLY A 193 29.22 -8.92 8.98
CA GLY A 193 29.81 -8.91 10.33
C GLY A 193 29.81 -10.32 10.91
N GLY A 194 30.01 -10.45 12.23
CA GLY A 194 30.02 -11.75 12.92
C GLY A 194 28.82 -12.66 12.62
N SER A 195 27.62 -12.09 12.44
CA SER A 195 26.40 -12.83 12.08
C SER A 195 26.48 -13.55 10.72
N TRP A 196 27.41 -13.17 9.84
CA TRP A 196 27.69 -13.90 8.60
C TRP A 196 28.43 -15.20 8.90
N ILE A 197 29.50 -15.15 9.72
CA ILE A 197 30.22 -16.34 10.21
C ILE A 197 29.23 -17.26 10.92
N ASP A 198 28.43 -16.70 11.83
CA ASP A 198 27.48 -17.44 12.68
C ASP A 198 26.48 -18.26 11.83
N ARG A 199 26.00 -17.69 10.72
CA ARG A 199 25.13 -18.38 9.75
C ARG A 199 25.88 -19.39 8.87
N GLN A 200 27.04 -19.04 8.32
CA GLN A 200 27.79 -19.95 7.44
C GLN A 200 28.23 -21.23 8.19
N VAL A 201 28.65 -21.10 9.44
CA VAL A 201 29.02 -22.22 10.30
C VAL A 201 27.78 -23.01 10.73
N ALA A 202 26.67 -22.35 11.07
CA ALA A 202 25.39 -23.01 11.36
C ALA A 202 24.91 -23.87 10.18
N ASP A 203 24.83 -23.30 8.98
CA ASP A 203 24.45 -24.00 7.74
C ASP A 203 25.39 -25.18 7.41
N ALA A 204 26.70 -25.02 7.67
CA ALA A 204 27.70 -26.05 7.43
C ALA A 204 27.73 -27.18 8.49
N THR A 205 27.11 -26.98 9.67
CA THR A 205 27.21 -27.92 10.80
C THR A 205 25.87 -28.41 11.36
N ASP A 206 24.73 -27.97 10.81
CA ASP A 206 23.37 -28.28 11.30
C ASP A 206 23.17 -27.85 12.77
N ARG A 207 23.63 -26.62 13.08
CA ARG A 207 23.59 -26.00 14.42
C ARG A 207 22.76 -24.72 14.40
N ASP A 208 22.28 -24.30 15.57
CA ASP A 208 21.59 -23.02 15.72
C ASP A 208 22.57 -21.82 15.65
N PRO A 209 22.28 -20.74 14.88
CA PRO A 209 23.17 -19.59 14.76
C PRO A 209 23.49 -18.86 16.08
N SER A 210 22.58 -18.84 17.06
CA SER A 210 22.84 -18.21 18.36
C SER A 210 23.85 -19.01 19.18
N MET A 211 23.77 -20.34 19.13
CA MET A 211 24.74 -21.26 19.73
C MET A 211 26.12 -21.17 19.06
N VAL A 212 26.17 -20.82 17.77
CA VAL A 212 27.43 -20.53 17.07
C VAL A 212 27.97 -19.15 17.47
N ALA A 213 27.12 -18.14 17.59
CA ALA A 213 27.53 -16.80 18.02
C ALA A 213 28.13 -16.78 19.44
N ASP A 214 27.57 -17.57 20.37
CA ASP A 214 28.11 -17.74 21.72
C ASP A 214 29.47 -18.48 21.71
N GLU A 215 29.67 -19.45 20.81
CA GLU A 215 30.95 -20.14 20.61
C GLU A 215 31.99 -19.18 19.99
N ARG A 216 31.60 -18.43 18.95
CA ARG A 216 32.42 -17.40 18.29
C ARG A 216 32.84 -16.30 19.24
N GLU A 217 31.98 -15.85 20.16
CA GLU A 217 32.31 -14.83 21.17
C GLU A 217 33.43 -15.26 22.14
N THR A 218 33.80 -16.55 22.19
CA THR A 218 34.83 -17.11 23.09
C THR A 218 35.93 -17.91 22.37
N TYR A 219 35.99 -17.83 21.04
CA TYR A 219 36.94 -18.57 20.21
C TYR A 219 38.39 -18.06 20.36
N ASP A 220 39.36 -18.89 19.95
CA ASP A 220 40.79 -18.58 19.95
C ASP A 220 41.39 -19.01 18.61
N LEU A 221 41.62 -18.03 17.73
CA LEU A 221 42.18 -18.24 16.39
C LEU A 221 43.63 -18.76 16.46
N THR A 222 44.34 -18.51 17.56
CA THR A 222 45.72 -19.03 17.74
C THR A 222 45.77 -20.53 18.08
N ALA A 223 44.61 -21.12 18.44
CA ALA A 223 44.46 -22.51 18.86
C ALA A 223 43.60 -23.35 17.92
N GLY A 224 43.08 -22.78 16.83
CA GLY A 224 42.22 -23.49 15.87
C GLY A 224 42.99 -24.50 15.01
N ASP A 225 42.68 -25.80 15.14
CA ASP A 225 43.22 -26.88 14.30
C ASP A 225 42.63 -26.88 12.84
N GLY A 226 42.28 -25.71 12.31
CA GLY A 226 41.59 -25.55 11.02
C GLY A 226 40.15 -26.09 11.03
N ASP A 227 39.39 -25.83 12.10
CA ASP A 227 37.98 -26.20 12.19
C ASP A 227 37.07 -25.25 11.39
N VAL A 228 35.79 -25.63 11.24
CA VAL A 228 34.81 -24.92 10.40
C VAL A 228 34.58 -23.47 10.87
N LEU A 229 34.63 -23.19 12.17
CA LEU A 229 34.47 -21.84 12.70
C LEU A 229 35.70 -20.99 12.40
N GLY A 230 36.90 -21.53 12.61
CA GLY A 230 38.16 -20.87 12.21
C GLY A 230 38.20 -20.53 10.71
N MET A 231 37.91 -21.51 9.85
CA MET A 231 37.90 -21.33 8.39
C MET A 231 36.96 -20.21 7.91
N TYR A 232 35.75 -20.10 8.48
CA TYR A 232 34.84 -18.99 8.13
C TYR A 232 35.24 -17.67 8.77
N TYR A 233 35.97 -17.68 9.88
CA TYR A 233 36.55 -16.47 10.48
C TYR A 233 37.70 -15.90 9.64
N GLU A 234 38.64 -16.73 9.23
CA GLU A 234 39.76 -16.36 8.34
C GLU A 234 39.23 -15.74 7.03
N ASN A 235 38.24 -16.38 6.41
CA ASN A 235 37.54 -15.89 5.22
C ASN A 235 36.83 -14.54 5.44
N PHE A 236 36.20 -14.35 6.61
CA PHE A 236 35.61 -13.06 6.98
C PHE A 236 36.68 -11.97 7.17
N LEU A 237 37.80 -12.28 7.84
CA LEU A 237 38.90 -11.32 8.03
C LEU A 237 39.57 -10.97 6.70
N SER A 238 39.77 -11.94 5.80
CA SER A 238 40.26 -11.69 4.43
C SER A 238 39.35 -10.68 3.72
N TYR A 239 38.03 -10.91 3.70
CA TYR A 239 37.07 -9.98 3.10
C TYR A 239 37.11 -8.56 3.69
N VAL A 240 37.39 -8.42 4.99
CA VAL A 240 37.58 -7.08 5.61
C VAL A 240 38.92 -6.47 5.19
N VAL A 241 39.99 -7.27 5.11
CA VAL A 241 41.32 -6.84 4.68
C VAL A 241 41.33 -6.40 3.21
N ASP A 242 40.74 -7.20 2.32
CA ASP A 242 40.60 -6.90 0.89
C ASP A 242 39.98 -5.52 0.69
N ALA A 243 38.86 -5.25 1.37
CA ALA A 243 38.16 -3.97 1.27
C ALA A 243 38.92 -2.81 1.94
N VAL A 244 39.67 -3.05 3.03
CA VAL A 244 40.58 -2.04 3.62
C VAL A 244 41.67 -1.66 2.63
N VAL A 245 42.36 -2.63 2.03
CA VAL A 245 43.42 -2.37 1.05
C VAL A 245 42.89 -1.66 -0.20
N GLU A 246 41.73 -2.08 -0.72
CA GLU A 246 41.08 -1.46 -1.88
C GLU A 246 40.67 0.00 -1.62
N HIS A 247 40.13 0.32 -0.44
CA HIS A 247 39.53 1.63 -0.18
C HIS A 247 40.48 2.63 0.50
N THR A 248 41.53 2.19 1.20
CA THR A 248 42.48 3.10 1.89
C THR A 248 43.80 3.28 1.14
N GLU A 249 43.75 3.73 -0.13
CA GLU A 249 44.92 4.08 -0.92
C GLU A 249 45.68 5.31 -0.35
N ILE A 250 46.80 5.10 0.36
CA ILE A 250 47.76 6.17 0.73
C ILE A 250 49.21 5.70 0.58
N ASP A 251 49.96 6.37 -0.30
CA ASP A 251 51.39 6.16 -0.53
C ASP A 251 52.24 6.29 0.74
N GLY A 252 52.69 5.15 1.28
CA GLY A 252 53.90 5.07 2.12
C GLY A 252 53.84 5.77 3.49
N ALA A 253 52.65 6.08 3.99
CA ALA A 253 52.46 6.45 5.39
C ALA A 253 52.62 5.19 6.28
N ALA A 254 53.35 5.31 7.40
CA ALA A 254 53.25 4.32 8.48
C ALA A 254 52.05 4.70 9.36
N LEU A 255 51.13 3.75 9.58
CA LEU A 255 49.88 3.99 10.29
C LEU A 255 49.61 2.87 11.32
N PRO A 256 49.23 3.23 12.56
CA PRO A 256 48.66 2.26 13.50
C PRO A 256 47.24 1.85 13.07
N VAL A 257 46.88 0.60 13.34
CA VAL A 257 45.55 0.03 13.05
C VAL A 257 44.88 -0.37 14.37
N VAL A 258 43.74 0.25 14.70
CA VAL A 258 42.95 -0.10 15.90
C VAL A 258 41.71 -0.89 15.53
N VAL A 259 41.46 -2.00 16.25
CA VAL A 259 40.41 -2.96 15.93
C VAL A 259 39.46 -3.13 17.10
N ALA A 260 38.15 -3.07 16.85
CA ALA A 260 37.11 -3.25 17.88
C ALA A 260 35.79 -3.80 17.31
N GLY A 261 34.73 -3.81 18.12
CA GLY A 261 33.42 -4.36 17.81
C GLY A 261 33.19 -5.78 18.40
N PRO A 262 31.94 -6.27 18.47
CA PRO A 262 31.64 -7.58 19.06
C PRO A 262 32.26 -8.79 18.34
N ALA A 263 32.64 -8.66 17.07
CA ALA A 263 33.39 -9.67 16.32
C ALA A 263 34.92 -9.46 16.33
N ALA A 264 35.43 -8.59 17.21
CA ALA A 264 36.86 -8.49 17.56
C ALA A 264 37.19 -9.08 18.96
N ARG A 265 36.24 -9.80 19.59
CA ARG A 265 36.46 -10.46 20.90
C ARG A 265 37.46 -11.63 20.93
N PRO A 266 37.56 -12.49 19.89
CA PRO A 266 38.41 -13.68 19.97
C PRO A 266 39.89 -13.38 20.17
N ALA A 267 40.60 -14.32 20.78
CA ALA A 267 42.06 -14.31 20.74
C ALA A 267 42.56 -14.58 19.31
N GLY A 268 43.70 -14.01 18.96
CA GLY A 268 44.32 -14.15 17.63
C GLY A 268 43.85 -13.16 16.55
N ILE A 269 42.83 -12.33 16.81
CA ILE A 269 42.33 -11.36 15.80
C ILE A 269 43.42 -10.41 15.30
N GLY A 270 44.29 -9.93 16.19
CA GLY A 270 45.38 -9.01 15.81
C GLY A 270 46.47 -9.71 15.01
N GLU A 271 46.82 -10.94 15.39
CA GLU A 271 47.77 -11.80 14.71
C GLU A 271 47.29 -12.18 13.30
N THR A 272 46.07 -12.68 13.16
CA THR A 272 45.49 -13.05 11.85
C THR A 272 45.33 -11.85 10.92
N LEU A 273 44.92 -10.68 11.44
CA LEU A 273 44.90 -9.44 10.65
C LEU A 273 46.30 -8.97 10.24
N SER A 274 47.31 -9.15 11.10
CA SER A 274 48.71 -8.82 10.79
C SER A 274 49.27 -9.69 9.67
N GLU A 275 48.93 -10.97 9.63
CA GLU A 275 49.34 -11.88 8.56
C GLU A 275 48.61 -11.50 7.26
N LEU A 276 47.28 -11.40 7.26
CA LEU A 276 46.47 -11.07 6.07
C LEU A 276 46.82 -9.70 5.46
N LEU A 277 46.97 -8.64 6.26
CA LEU A 277 47.34 -7.30 5.75
C LEU A 277 48.78 -7.28 5.18
N THR A 278 49.67 -8.16 5.67
CA THR A 278 51.03 -8.30 5.12
C THR A 278 51.02 -9.07 3.79
N GLU A 279 50.12 -10.05 3.63
CA GLU A 279 49.97 -10.80 2.37
C GLU A 279 49.26 -10.00 1.27
N ALA A 280 48.39 -9.05 1.64
CA ALA A 280 47.60 -8.23 0.72
C ALA A 280 48.35 -7.00 0.12
N ASP A 281 49.64 -6.81 0.43
CA ASP A 281 50.50 -5.72 -0.09
C ASP A 281 49.88 -4.30 0.05
N SER A 282 49.50 -3.94 1.28
CA SER A 282 48.80 -2.67 1.57
C SER A 282 49.59 -1.42 1.16
N SER A 283 48.89 -0.45 0.53
CA SER A 283 49.51 0.80 0.06
C SER A 283 50.19 1.64 1.16
N PHE A 284 49.65 1.55 2.39
CA PHE A 284 50.22 2.09 3.61
C PHE A 284 51.02 1.02 4.36
N ALA A 285 52.04 1.45 5.11
CA ALA A 285 52.79 0.56 6.00
C ALA A 285 52.11 0.47 7.37
N ILE A 286 52.05 -0.73 7.94
CA ILE A 286 51.49 -0.98 9.28
C ILE A 286 52.55 -0.61 10.33
N GLU A 287 52.22 0.27 11.28
CA GLU A 287 53.09 0.55 12.45
C GLU A 287 52.88 -0.52 13.53
N ASP A 288 51.64 -0.71 13.94
CA ASP A 288 51.17 -1.77 14.84
C ASP A 288 49.67 -2.05 14.61
N ILE A 289 49.21 -3.23 15.06
CA ILE A 289 47.79 -3.59 15.10
C ILE A 289 47.38 -3.81 16.56
N HIS A 290 46.41 -3.03 17.03
CA HIS A 290 45.91 -3.10 18.40
C HIS A 290 44.41 -3.37 18.44
N VAL A 291 44.06 -4.62 18.77
CA VAL A 291 42.70 -4.96 19.25
C VAL A 291 42.51 -4.34 20.63
N LEU A 292 41.49 -3.50 20.81
CA LEU A 292 41.30 -2.75 22.05
C LEU A 292 40.85 -3.67 23.21
N ASP A 293 41.43 -3.48 24.41
CA ASP A 293 41.26 -4.32 25.63
C ASP A 293 39.81 -4.75 25.96
N ASP A 294 38.85 -3.88 25.65
CA ASP A 294 37.42 -4.19 25.61
C ASP A 294 36.90 -3.64 24.27
N PRO A 295 36.77 -4.50 23.24
CA PRO A 295 36.39 -4.07 21.90
C PRO A 295 34.88 -3.83 21.79
N VAL A 296 34.08 -4.37 22.73
CA VAL A 296 32.62 -4.30 22.73
C VAL A 296 32.17 -2.88 23.04
N THR A 297 32.70 -2.28 24.12
CA THR A 297 32.26 -0.94 24.53
C THR A 297 33.08 0.18 23.92
N ALA A 298 34.13 -0.14 23.15
CA ALA A 298 35.00 0.81 22.49
C ALA A 298 34.25 1.83 21.60
N VAL A 299 33.26 1.37 20.83
CA VAL A 299 32.47 2.23 19.94
C VAL A 299 31.73 3.32 20.74
N ALA A 300 30.93 2.92 21.74
CA ALA A 300 30.22 3.87 22.61
C ALA A 300 31.19 4.77 23.40
N ARG A 301 32.31 4.22 23.92
CA ARG A 301 33.36 5.02 24.59
C ARG A 301 33.92 6.09 23.65
N GLY A 302 34.16 5.74 22.40
CA GLY A 302 34.69 6.62 21.35
C GLY A 302 33.70 7.69 20.91
N ALA A 303 32.43 7.33 20.73
CA ALA A 303 31.37 8.27 20.39
C ALA A 303 31.23 9.38 21.45
N ARG A 304 31.33 9.00 22.74
CA ARG A 304 31.36 9.94 23.88
C ARG A 304 32.55 10.93 23.84
N LEU A 305 33.65 10.55 23.20
CA LEU A 305 34.89 11.35 23.08
C LEU A 305 34.94 12.21 21.81
N ALA A 306 33.97 12.05 20.90
CA ALA A 306 33.92 12.78 19.65
C ALA A 306 33.73 14.31 19.86
N PRO A 307 34.44 15.16 19.10
CA PRO A 307 34.33 16.62 19.21
C PRO A 307 32.94 17.13 18.78
N ASP A 308 32.56 18.31 19.27
CA ASP A 308 31.38 19.01 18.77
C ASP A 308 31.68 19.57 17.35
N VAL A 309 30.96 19.11 16.32
CA VAL A 309 31.23 19.52 14.93
C VAL A 309 31.04 21.03 14.73
N GLU A 310 30.13 21.67 15.46
CA GLU A 310 29.90 23.13 15.40
C GLU A 310 31.07 23.99 15.92
N ARG A 311 32.10 23.41 16.57
CA ARG A 311 33.20 24.20 17.19
C ARG A 311 34.48 24.29 16.37
N SER A 312 34.66 23.48 15.32
CA SER A 312 35.95 23.31 14.62
C SER A 312 36.07 24.11 13.32
N SER A 313 36.00 25.45 13.39
CA SER A 313 36.13 26.30 12.18
C SER A 313 36.80 27.67 12.42
N VAL A 314 37.85 27.74 13.24
CA VAL A 314 38.70 28.94 13.45
C VAL A 314 40.18 28.53 13.55
N GLU A 315 41.06 29.29 12.89
CA GLU A 315 42.53 29.27 13.00
C GLU A 315 43.26 27.98 12.52
N THR A 316 44.40 28.02 11.82
CA THR A 316 45.22 29.15 11.31
C THR A 316 45.75 28.83 9.90
N ALA A 317 45.89 29.87 9.06
CA ALA A 317 46.71 29.85 7.85
C ALA A 317 47.68 31.05 7.85
N THR A 318 48.64 31.06 6.91
CA THR A 318 49.80 31.98 6.82
C THR A 318 50.95 31.64 7.81
N ALA A 319 52.23 31.91 7.53
CA ALA A 319 52.80 32.79 6.51
C ALA A 319 54.28 32.46 6.14
N VAL A 320 54.72 32.86 4.92
CA VAL A 320 55.96 33.68 4.65
C VAL A 320 57.36 33.05 4.98
N GLU A 321 58.43 33.10 4.15
CA GLU A 321 58.72 33.72 2.84
C GLU A 321 60.08 33.26 2.25
N SER A 322 60.38 33.63 0.98
CA SER A 322 61.68 34.10 0.40
C SER A 322 63.02 33.33 0.61
N GLY A 323 64.03 33.38 -0.28
CA GLY A 323 64.14 33.99 -1.61
C GLY A 323 65.59 34.11 -2.16
N SER A 324 65.76 33.86 -3.48
CA SER A 324 66.81 34.34 -4.41
C SER A 324 68.34 34.39 -4.08
N ALA A 325 69.11 33.57 -4.82
CA ALA A 325 70.15 33.95 -5.81
C ALA A 325 71.52 34.62 -5.44
N SER A 326 72.60 33.91 -5.85
CA SER A 326 73.69 34.32 -6.80
C SER A 326 74.84 35.30 -6.43
N GLU A 327 76.02 35.02 -7.06
CA GLU A 327 77.30 35.76 -7.24
C GLU A 327 78.49 35.41 -6.28
N GLY A 328 79.75 35.23 -6.73
CA GLY A 328 80.30 35.06 -8.11
C GLY A 328 81.87 35.14 -8.23
N SER A 329 82.49 34.28 -9.08
CA SER A 329 83.94 34.27 -9.50
C SER A 329 85.02 33.99 -8.43
N THR A 330 86.30 33.62 -8.69
CA THR A 330 87.14 33.39 -9.92
C THR A 330 88.06 32.13 -9.71
N THR A 331 89.17 31.73 -10.36
CA THR A 331 90.27 32.41 -11.12
C THR A 331 90.86 31.56 -12.30
N ARG A 332 92.17 31.22 -12.42
CA ARG A 332 92.80 30.75 -13.69
C ARG A 332 94.19 30.04 -13.62
N SER A 333 94.47 29.17 -14.62
CA SER A 333 95.78 28.64 -15.16
C SER A 333 96.40 27.39 -14.46
N GLY A 334 97.18 26.48 -15.10
CA GLY A 334 97.62 26.26 -16.51
C GLY A 334 99.08 26.71 -16.82
N GLN A 335 99.94 26.04 -17.63
CA GLN A 335 99.86 24.76 -18.41
C GLN A 335 101.30 24.23 -18.81
N GLU A 336 101.43 23.27 -19.75
CA GLU A 336 102.57 22.37 -20.14
C GLU A 336 103.71 22.95 -21.05
N PRO A 337 104.84 22.21 -21.25
CA PRO A 337 105.94 22.49 -22.23
C PRO A 337 106.35 21.34 -23.22
N GLY A 338 107.29 21.57 -24.18
CA GLY A 338 107.90 20.51 -25.05
C GLY A 338 109.04 20.92 -26.04
N GLU A 339 109.58 19.93 -26.79
CA GLU A 339 110.48 19.97 -28.03
C GLU A 339 112.06 20.02 -27.93
N LEU A 340 112.81 20.05 -29.08
CA LEU A 340 113.97 19.12 -29.42
C LEU A 340 115.19 19.62 -30.32
N GLU A 341 116.32 18.82 -30.37
CA GLU A 341 117.41 18.56 -31.44
C GLU A 341 118.75 19.37 -31.78
N VAL A 342 119.96 18.69 -31.75
CA VAL A 342 121.06 18.32 -32.77
C VAL A 342 122.26 19.22 -33.41
N ASP A 343 123.57 18.89 -33.10
CA ASP A 343 124.88 18.54 -33.88
C ASP A 343 125.81 19.40 -34.91
N ARG A 344 127.19 19.16 -34.96
CA ARG A 344 128.26 19.09 -36.11
C ARG A 344 129.60 19.94 -36.40
N SER A 345 130.79 19.23 -36.51
CA SER A 345 131.91 19.05 -37.58
C SER A 345 133.08 19.99 -38.17
N ASP A 346 134.25 19.37 -38.56
CA ASP A 346 135.23 19.45 -39.75
C ASP A 346 136.65 20.20 -39.89
N SER A 347 137.45 20.01 -41.02
CA SER A 347 138.97 19.99 -41.12
C SER A 347 139.77 20.11 -42.53
N ASN A 348 141.15 20.06 -42.57
CA ASN A 348 142.13 19.41 -43.57
C ASN A 348 143.15 20.15 -44.59
N GLN A 349 144.31 19.48 -44.97
CA GLN A 349 145.26 19.47 -46.19
C GLN A 349 146.66 20.24 -46.40
N ALA A 350 147.50 19.88 -47.45
CA ALA A 350 149.01 20.11 -47.61
C ALA A 350 149.73 20.00 -49.05
N GLU A 351 151.12 20.03 -49.18
CA GLU A 351 152.09 19.40 -50.22
C GLU A 351 152.99 20.16 -51.34
N ASN A 352 153.93 19.41 -52.04
CA ASN A 352 154.73 19.53 -53.36
C ASN A 352 155.92 20.57 -53.61
N SER A 353 156.87 20.62 -54.62
CA SER A 353 157.30 19.92 -55.93
C SER A 353 158.79 20.23 -56.45
N VAL A 354 159.33 19.69 -57.62
CA VAL A 354 160.80 19.70 -58.11
C VAL A 354 161.08 19.52 -59.67
N LYS A 355 162.30 19.87 -60.30
CA LYS A 355 163.13 19.14 -61.41
C LYS A 355 163.87 19.89 -62.63
N SER A 356 164.90 19.25 -63.27
CA SER A 356 165.45 19.29 -64.72
C SER A 356 166.47 20.36 -65.23
N ASP A 357 167.27 20.25 -66.32
CA ASP A 357 168.01 19.19 -67.11
C ASP A 357 169.00 19.89 -68.12
N LEU A 358 170.30 19.57 -68.26
CA LEU A 358 171.01 18.43 -68.89
C LEU A 358 171.02 18.30 -70.45
N THR A 359 170.96 19.39 -71.24
CA THR A 359 171.18 19.30 -72.73
C THR A 359 172.21 20.26 -73.33
N THR A 360 172.50 21.41 -72.70
CA THR A 360 173.49 22.41 -73.20
C THR A 360 174.95 21.98 -72.91
N THR A 361 175.24 20.69 -73.01
CA THR A 361 176.46 20.02 -72.53
C THR A 361 177.38 19.52 -73.64
N VAL A 362 177.00 19.69 -74.93
CA VAL A 362 177.68 19.04 -76.06
C VAL A 362 178.46 20.02 -76.93
N GLU A 363 177.87 21.14 -77.37
CA GLU A 363 178.48 21.99 -78.40
C GLU A 363 179.62 22.90 -77.87
N ALA A 364 179.57 23.30 -76.59
CA ALA A 364 180.62 24.12 -75.98
C ALA A 364 181.91 23.35 -75.61
N LEU A 365 181.96 22.02 -75.82
CA LEU A 365 183.11 21.20 -75.44
C LEU A 365 184.26 21.25 -76.44
N ASP A 366 184.01 21.36 -77.75
CA ASP A 366 185.10 21.40 -78.75
C ASP A 366 185.83 22.76 -78.76
N GLU A 367 185.12 23.88 -78.58
CA GLU A 367 185.69 25.22 -78.77
C GLU A 367 186.65 25.61 -77.62
N ARG A 368 186.28 25.35 -76.36
CA ARG A 368 187.19 25.62 -75.21
C ARG A 368 188.36 24.63 -75.07
N ILE A 369 188.40 23.55 -75.87
CA ILE A 369 189.62 22.72 -76.02
C ILE A 369 190.71 23.46 -76.83
N ALA A 370 190.36 24.51 -77.59
CA ALA A 370 191.33 25.44 -78.14
C ALA A 370 191.85 26.43 -77.08
N ASP A 371 190.96 27.13 -76.36
CA ASP A 371 191.34 28.10 -75.31
C ASP A 371 192.19 27.47 -74.19
N LEU A 372 191.97 26.19 -73.88
CA LEU A 372 192.78 25.38 -72.97
C LEU A 372 194.25 25.19 -73.41
N ARG A 373 194.65 25.73 -74.57
CA ARG A 373 196.07 25.79 -75.00
C ARG A 373 196.68 27.18 -74.97
N GLU A 374 195.89 28.26 -74.88
CA GLU A 374 196.40 29.64 -74.83
C GLU A 374 196.30 30.21 -73.41
N CYS A 375 195.21 29.93 -72.68
CA CYS A 375 195.09 30.32 -71.26
C CYS A 375 195.99 29.51 -70.29
N VAL A 376 196.74 28.53 -70.78
CA VAL A 376 197.83 27.87 -70.03
C VAL A 376 199.08 28.78 -69.97
N ASP A 377 199.28 29.67 -70.94
CA ASP A 377 200.30 30.73 -70.83
C ASP A 377 199.76 31.90 -69.97
N THR A 378 198.45 32.17 -70.00
CA THR A 378 197.78 33.15 -69.11
C THR A 378 197.78 32.75 -67.62
N TRP A 379 198.26 31.56 -67.27
CA TRP A 379 198.52 31.16 -65.88
C TRP A 379 199.86 31.69 -65.30
N SER A 380 200.68 32.40 -66.09
CA SER A 380 201.99 32.89 -65.63
C SER A 380 201.99 34.28 -64.98
N ASP A 381 200.89 35.04 -65.02
CA ASP A 381 200.74 36.32 -64.31
C ASP A 381 199.73 36.18 -63.16
N GLN A 382 200.19 36.39 -61.93
CA GLN A 382 199.64 35.71 -60.76
C GLN A 382 198.53 36.48 -60.03
N THR A 383 197.58 37.07 -60.76
CA THR A 383 196.47 37.85 -60.17
C THR A 383 195.47 36.97 -59.40
N ALA A 384 195.23 35.74 -59.87
CA ALA A 384 194.25 34.81 -59.31
C ALA A 384 194.58 34.26 -57.89
N MET A 385 195.70 34.66 -57.30
CA MET A 385 196.03 34.33 -55.91
C MET A 385 195.41 35.31 -54.90
N SER A 386 195.21 36.58 -55.29
CA SER A 386 194.70 37.62 -54.39
C SER A 386 193.21 37.43 -54.09
N ASP A 387 192.42 37.12 -55.12
CA ASP A 387 190.99 36.82 -55.00
C ASP A 387 190.75 35.52 -54.21
N LEU A 388 191.77 34.66 -54.09
CA LEU A 388 191.73 33.45 -53.27
C LEU A 388 192.08 33.75 -51.80
N ASP A 389 193.06 34.60 -51.52
CA ASP A 389 193.33 35.09 -50.15
C ASP A 389 192.11 35.84 -49.59
N GLU A 390 191.46 36.72 -50.36
CA GLU A 390 190.25 37.45 -49.91
C GLU A 390 189.04 36.50 -49.71
N ALA A 391 188.98 35.37 -50.45
CA ALA A 391 188.01 34.31 -50.22
C ALA A 391 188.36 33.39 -49.02
N VAL A 392 189.64 33.30 -48.64
CA VAL A 392 190.10 32.59 -47.44
C VAL A 392 189.86 33.44 -46.19
N ASP A 393 190.17 34.74 -46.22
CA ASP A 393 189.79 35.68 -45.15
C ASP A 393 188.27 35.70 -44.93
N GLY A 394 187.49 35.65 -46.02
CA GLY A 394 186.02 35.52 -45.96
C GLY A 394 185.51 34.14 -45.50
N LEU A 395 186.35 33.10 -45.54
CA LEU A 395 186.07 31.78 -44.95
C LEU A 395 186.44 31.75 -43.47
N ASP A 396 187.61 32.26 -43.09
CA ASP A 396 188.05 32.35 -41.68
C ASP A 396 187.10 33.26 -40.87
N ALA A 397 186.58 34.34 -41.46
CA ALA A 397 185.53 35.15 -40.84
C ALA A 397 184.23 34.34 -40.57
N ARG A 398 183.87 33.41 -41.46
CA ARG A 398 182.70 32.53 -41.30
C ARG A 398 182.98 31.30 -40.44
N VAL A 399 184.24 30.89 -40.27
CA VAL A 399 184.65 29.89 -39.27
C VAL A 399 184.61 30.52 -37.89
N ALA A 400 185.09 31.76 -37.72
CA ALA A 400 184.95 32.51 -36.47
C ALA A 400 183.47 32.71 -36.08
N GLU A 401 182.59 33.07 -37.03
CA GLU A 401 181.14 33.17 -36.80
C GLU A 401 180.47 31.81 -36.46
N ILE A 402 181.15 30.68 -36.65
CA ILE A 402 180.70 29.33 -36.24
C ILE A 402 181.37 28.90 -34.92
N GLU A 403 182.61 29.31 -34.62
CA GLU A 403 183.26 29.09 -33.32
C GLU A 403 182.69 29.98 -32.20
N ASP A 404 182.20 31.18 -32.52
CA ASP A 404 181.46 32.06 -31.59
C ASP A 404 179.99 31.62 -31.37
N VAL A 405 179.50 30.56 -32.02
CA VAL A 405 178.26 29.89 -31.61
C VAL A 405 178.55 29.07 -30.35
N GLU A 406 178.40 29.70 -29.19
CA GLU A 406 178.72 29.07 -27.91
C GLU A 406 178.07 27.67 -27.79
N PRO A 407 178.84 26.61 -27.47
CA PRO A 407 178.28 25.26 -27.26
C PRO A 407 177.32 25.21 -26.07
N ALA A 408 177.24 26.27 -25.25
CA ALA A 408 176.21 26.48 -24.25
C ALA A 408 174.79 26.54 -24.85
N SER A 409 174.61 27.11 -26.05
CA SER A 409 173.27 27.21 -26.68
C SER A 409 172.75 25.83 -27.07
N LEU A 410 173.54 25.08 -27.85
CA LEU A 410 173.20 23.70 -28.25
C LEU A 410 173.11 22.75 -27.05
N SER A 411 173.88 22.99 -25.98
CA SER A 411 173.74 22.25 -24.71
C SER A 411 172.42 22.58 -23.98
N SER A 412 171.94 23.82 -24.06
CA SER A 412 170.64 24.20 -23.47
C SER A 412 169.47 23.59 -24.23
N GLU A 413 169.52 23.55 -25.56
CA GLU A 413 168.52 22.87 -26.39
C GLU A 413 168.56 21.34 -26.20
N LEU A 414 169.76 20.74 -26.09
CA LEU A 414 169.92 19.32 -25.81
C LEU A 414 169.39 18.94 -24.41
N ASN A 415 169.61 19.79 -23.41
CA ASN A 415 169.06 19.59 -22.07
C ASN A 415 167.53 19.77 -22.07
N ALA A 416 166.98 20.77 -22.76
CA ALA A 416 165.53 20.94 -22.89
C ALA A 416 164.87 19.72 -23.57
N VAL A 417 165.50 19.14 -24.60
CA VAL A 417 165.04 17.89 -25.23
C VAL A 417 165.21 16.68 -24.30
N ALA A 418 166.20 16.69 -23.40
CA ALA A 418 166.34 15.64 -22.37
C ALA A 418 165.24 15.75 -21.30
N ASP A 419 164.94 16.97 -20.83
CA ASP A 419 163.86 17.29 -19.89
C ASP A 419 162.48 16.94 -20.51
N ASP A 420 162.24 17.28 -21.78
CA ASP A 420 161.03 16.88 -22.53
C ASP A 420 160.92 15.35 -22.64
N VAL A 421 162.03 14.63 -22.84
CA VAL A 421 162.05 13.16 -22.89
C VAL A 421 161.85 12.53 -21.51
N GLU A 422 162.29 13.19 -20.43
CA GLU A 422 162.01 12.76 -19.05
C GLU A 422 160.54 13.02 -18.68
N HIS A 423 159.99 14.17 -19.03
CA HIS A 423 158.56 14.46 -18.85
C HIS A 423 157.64 13.58 -19.72
N LEU A 424 158.07 13.22 -20.94
CA LEU A 424 157.36 12.24 -21.77
C LEU A 424 157.44 10.81 -21.19
N ARG A 425 158.47 10.47 -20.40
CA ARG A 425 158.50 9.21 -19.63
C ARG A 425 157.56 9.27 -18.44
N GLU A 426 157.63 10.32 -17.61
CA GLU A 426 156.67 10.53 -16.51
C GLU A 426 155.23 10.39 -17.02
N ARG A 427 154.90 11.07 -18.12
CA ARG A 427 153.57 10.97 -18.73
C ARG A 427 153.22 9.59 -19.27
N LEU A 428 154.19 8.81 -19.73
CA LEU A 428 153.94 7.46 -20.24
C LEU A 428 153.74 6.47 -19.08
N ASP A 429 154.45 6.65 -17.97
CA ASP A 429 154.21 5.93 -16.71
C ASP A 429 152.85 6.33 -16.09
N ASP A 430 152.52 7.63 -16.04
CA ASP A 430 151.22 8.17 -15.60
C ASP A 430 150.05 7.71 -16.51
N HIS A 431 150.33 7.36 -17.77
CA HIS A 431 149.38 6.68 -18.66
C HIS A 431 149.32 5.16 -18.43
N ALA A 432 150.44 4.51 -18.13
CA ALA A 432 150.49 3.08 -17.80
C ALA A 432 149.76 2.78 -16.47
N GLU A 433 149.94 3.62 -15.44
CA GLU A 433 149.18 3.54 -14.18
C GLU A 433 147.68 3.76 -14.42
N ARG A 434 147.29 4.67 -15.33
CA ARG A 434 145.88 4.84 -15.70
C ARG A 434 145.31 3.68 -16.50
N GLN A 435 146.09 3.04 -17.37
CA GLN A 435 145.66 1.80 -18.03
C GLN A 435 145.50 0.68 -17.00
N GLN A 436 146.46 0.49 -16.10
CA GLN A 436 146.38 -0.51 -15.04
C GLN A 436 145.19 -0.26 -14.09
N SER A 437 144.88 1.01 -13.78
CA SER A 437 143.67 1.39 -13.02
C SER A 437 142.36 1.31 -13.82
N LEU A 438 142.40 1.19 -15.14
CA LEU A 438 141.23 0.94 -15.99
C LEU A 438 141.01 -0.56 -16.17
N ASP A 439 142.06 -1.32 -16.45
CA ASP A 439 142.04 -2.78 -16.51
C ASP A 439 141.63 -3.36 -15.15
N SER A 440 142.17 -2.87 -14.03
CA SER A 440 141.73 -3.33 -12.71
C SER A 440 140.26 -3.00 -12.47
N ARG A 441 139.77 -1.81 -12.89
CA ARG A 441 138.35 -1.47 -12.78
C ARG A 441 137.45 -2.25 -13.73
N LEU A 442 138.01 -2.89 -14.76
CA LEU A 442 137.29 -3.80 -15.64
C LEU A 442 137.19 -5.19 -14.98
N ASP A 443 138.31 -5.73 -14.47
CA ASP A 443 138.35 -6.99 -13.71
C ASP A 443 137.57 -6.90 -12.37
N ASP A 444 137.59 -5.74 -11.71
CA ASP A 444 136.84 -5.43 -10.47
C ASP A 444 135.36 -5.07 -10.74
N THR A 445 134.91 -5.07 -12.00
CA THR A 445 133.47 -4.99 -12.37
C THR A 445 133.06 -6.34 -12.97
N PRO A 446 132.76 -7.35 -12.13
CA PRO A 446 132.59 -8.71 -12.62
C PRO A 446 131.28 -8.87 -13.40
N ASP A 447 131.32 -9.60 -14.51
CA ASP A 447 130.12 -9.95 -15.29
C ASP A 447 129.07 -10.70 -14.45
N SER A 448 129.46 -11.32 -13.31
CA SER A 448 128.55 -11.98 -12.37
C SER A 448 127.44 -11.09 -11.86
N ASP A 449 127.72 -9.82 -11.60
CA ASP A 449 126.74 -8.90 -11.01
C ASP A 449 125.68 -8.51 -12.07
N LEU A 450 126.08 -8.51 -13.34
CA LEU A 450 125.18 -8.28 -14.46
C LEU A 450 124.35 -9.55 -14.77
N ASP A 451 125.00 -10.72 -14.81
CA ASP A 451 124.33 -12.02 -14.97
C ASP A 451 123.33 -12.30 -13.83
N GLU A 452 123.65 -11.93 -12.57
CA GLU A 452 122.75 -12.03 -11.42
C GLU A 452 121.51 -11.14 -11.61
N THR A 453 121.69 -9.87 -11.98
CA THR A 453 120.52 -8.99 -12.26
C THR A 453 119.70 -9.41 -13.48
N VAL A 454 120.28 -10.13 -14.45
CA VAL A 454 119.54 -10.70 -15.59
C VAL A 454 118.79 -11.98 -15.20
N ALA A 455 119.36 -12.81 -14.33
CA ALA A 455 118.67 -13.97 -13.75
C ALA A 455 117.48 -13.54 -12.88
N ASP A 456 117.67 -12.58 -11.97
CA ASP A 456 116.58 -11.97 -11.17
C ASP A 456 115.44 -11.46 -12.06
N LEU A 457 115.76 -10.93 -13.25
CA LEU A 457 114.77 -10.38 -14.17
C LEU A 457 113.99 -11.46 -14.95
N ASP A 458 114.59 -12.60 -15.30
CA ASP A 458 113.86 -13.71 -15.94
C ASP A 458 113.08 -14.55 -14.93
N ASP A 459 113.56 -14.68 -13.68
CA ASP A 459 112.77 -15.21 -12.56
C ASP A 459 111.55 -14.30 -12.28
N ALA A 460 111.74 -12.97 -12.22
CA ALA A 460 110.63 -12.02 -12.06
C ALA A 460 109.66 -12.03 -13.26
N LEU A 461 110.15 -12.14 -14.49
CA LEU A 461 109.30 -12.30 -15.68
C LEU A 461 108.57 -13.65 -15.69
N SER A 462 109.15 -14.70 -15.11
CA SER A 462 108.51 -16.02 -15.01
C SER A 462 107.43 -16.03 -13.94
N ALA A 463 107.68 -15.44 -12.77
CA ALA A 463 106.65 -15.20 -11.76
C ALA A 463 105.49 -14.35 -12.31
N LEU A 464 105.76 -13.29 -13.07
CA LEU A 464 104.73 -12.46 -13.69
C LEU A 464 103.92 -13.21 -14.78
N ARG A 465 104.53 -14.17 -15.49
CA ARG A 465 103.81 -15.07 -16.42
C ARG A 465 102.86 -15.99 -15.64
N GLU A 466 103.32 -16.59 -14.54
CA GLU A 466 102.50 -17.44 -13.68
C GLU A 466 101.33 -16.65 -13.03
N GLU A 467 101.56 -15.40 -12.60
CA GLU A 467 100.50 -14.51 -12.14
C GLU A 467 99.48 -14.18 -13.26
N VAL A 468 99.93 -13.93 -14.49
CA VAL A 468 99.04 -13.66 -15.63
C VAL A 468 98.22 -14.89 -16.03
N ASP A 469 98.81 -16.08 -16.06
CA ASP A 469 98.08 -17.32 -16.34
C ASP A 469 97.11 -17.67 -15.18
N GLY A 470 97.46 -17.35 -13.93
CA GLY A 470 96.57 -17.44 -12.78
C GLY A 470 95.40 -16.44 -12.82
N ILE A 471 95.65 -15.19 -13.21
CA ILE A 471 94.61 -14.18 -13.44
C ILE A 471 93.69 -14.62 -14.57
N ARG A 472 94.25 -15.12 -15.67
CA ARG A 472 93.47 -15.65 -16.79
C ARG A 472 92.58 -16.82 -16.37
N SER A 473 93.12 -17.78 -15.63
CA SER A 473 92.35 -18.93 -15.13
C SER A 473 91.17 -18.48 -14.27
N ARG A 474 91.38 -17.45 -13.43
CA ARG A 474 90.32 -16.84 -12.61
C ARG A 474 89.31 -16.01 -13.40
N ILE A 475 89.69 -15.48 -14.57
CA ILE A 475 88.74 -14.85 -15.50
C ILE A 475 87.88 -15.91 -16.16
N GLU A 476 88.48 -17.01 -16.66
CA GLU A 476 87.73 -18.13 -17.25
C GLU A 476 86.82 -18.83 -16.22
N GLU A 477 87.19 -18.84 -14.94
CA GLU A 477 86.36 -19.26 -13.80
C GLU A 477 85.21 -18.27 -13.53
N LEU A 478 85.49 -16.96 -13.41
CA LEU A 478 84.47 -15.93 -13.21
C LEU A 478 83.49 -15.78 -14.38
N GLU A 479 83.93 -16.02 -15.62
CA GLU A 479 83.06 -16.03 -16.80
C GLU A 479 82.07 -17.21 -16.77
N ALA A 480 82.45 -18.34 -16.16
CA ALA A 480 81.56 -19.47 -15.94
C ALA A 480 80.61 -19.25 -14.74
N ASP A 481 81.15 -18.78 -13.61
CA ASP A 481 80.39 -18.45 -12.39
C ASP A 481 79.30 -17.37 -12.62
N VAL A 482 79.47 -16.52 -13.64
CA VAL A 482 78.49 -15.49 -14.04
C VAL A 482 77.52 -16.00 -15.12
N ALA A 483 77.87 -17.03 -15.90
CA ALA A 483 77.01 -17.57 -16.95
C ALA A 483 75.81 -18.35 -16.38
N GLU A 484 76.02 -19.27 -15.44
CA GLU A 484 74.94 -20.09 -14.87
C GLU A 484 73.84 -19.25 -14.18
N PRO A 485 74.15 -18.23 -13.36
CA PRO A 485 73.14 -17.31 -12.83
C PRO A 485 72.52 -16.38 -13.88
N ALA A 486 73.20 -16.09 -15.00
CA ALA A 486 72.63 -15.28 -16.08
C ALA A 486 71.57 -16.07 -16.87
N ASP A 487 71.80 -17.35 -17.12
CA ASP A 487 70.81 -18.25 -17.72
C ASP A 487 69.63 -18.49 -16.73
N GLU A 488 69.88 -18.70 -15.43
CA GLU A 488 68.81 -18.79 -14.42
C GLU A 488 67.94 -17.52 -14.33
N LEU A 489 68.56 -16.34 -14.46
CA LEU A 489 67.83 -15.07 -14.50
C LEU A 489 67.00 -14.90 -15.78
N LEU A 490 67.38 -15.52 -16.91
CA LEU A 490 66.59 -15.53 -18.14
C LEU A 490 65.40 -16.49 -18.03
N ASP A 491 65.60 -17.72 -17.55
CA ASP A 491 64.50 -18.68 -17.30
C ASP A 491 63.46 -18.06 -16.33
N ARG A 492 63.92 -17.34 -15.31
CA ARG A 492 63.05 -16.60 -14.37
C ARG A 492 62.35 -15.38 -14.96
N ILE A 493 62.88 -14.77 -16.03
CA ILE A 493 62.20 -13.70 -16.76
C ILE A 493 61.09 -14.31 -17.64
N ASP A 494 61.37 -15.40 -18.35
CA ASP A 494 60.38 -16.14 -19.15
C ASP A 494 59.20 -16.64 -18.26
N ASP A 495 59.48 -17.17 -17.06
CA ASP A 495 58.44 -17.52 -16.07
C ASP A 495 57.62 -16.29 -15.63
N ILE A 496 58.25 -15.14 -15.39
CA ILE A 496 57.55 -13.89 -15.02
C ILE A 496 56.66 -13.41 -16.17
N GLU A 497 57.16 -13.39 -17.42
CA GLU A 497 56.36 -13.03 -18.60
C GLU A 497 55.14 -13.95 -18.75
N ALA A 498 55.29 -15.26 -18.52
CA ALA A 498 54.17 -16.21 -18.52
C ALA A 498 53.15 -15.95 -17.40
N THR A 499 53.57 -15.48 -16.22
CA THR A 499 52.61 -15.05 -15.18
C THR A 499 51.88 -13.76 -15.55
N LEU A 500 52.53 -12.82 -16.23
CA LEU A 500 51.93 -11.55 -16.68
C LEU A 500 50.86 -11.77 -17.76
N ASP A 501 51.08 -12.68 -18.71
CA ASP A 501 50.04 -13.12 -19.67
C ASP A 501 48.80 -13.65 -18.93
N SER A 502 48.99 -14.45 -17.87
CA SER A 502 47.88 -14.97 -17.04
C SER A 502 47.16 -13.87 -16.26
N TRP A 503 47.81 -12.75 -15.93
CA TRP A 503 47.17 -11.60 -15.28
C TRP A 503 46.30 -10.80 -16.25
N ASP A 504 46.69 -10.63 -17.52
CA ASP A 504 45.82 -9.98 -18.52
C ASP A 504 44.61 -10.88 -18.90
N ASP A 505 44.75 -12.21 -18.88
CA ASP A 505 43.63 -13.16 -18.99
C ASP A 505 42.68 -13.09 -17.77
N LEU A 506 43.21 -12.94 -16.54
CA LEU A 506 42.40 -12.75 -15.33
C LEU A 506 41.68 -11.40 -15.34
N ARG A 507 42.39 -10.33 -15.70
CA ARG A 507 41.84 -8.98 -15.88
C ARG A 507 40.73 -8.94 -16.93
N SER A 508 40.87 -9.70 -18.00
CA SER A 508 39.83 -9.85 -19.03
C SER A 508 38.58 -10.58 -18.50
N GLN A 509 38.73 -11.49 -17.54
CA GLN A 509 37.61 -12.12 -16.84
C GLN A 509 36.95 -11.17 -15.82
N VAL A 510 37.72 -10.37 -15.07
CA VAL A 510 37.19 -9.32 -14.18
C VAL A 510 36.37 -8.30 -14.98
N ALA A 511 36.90 -7.77 -16.08
CA ALA A 511 36.18 -6.83 -16.95
C ALA A 511 34.92 -7.43 -17.62
N ALA A 512 34.79 -8.76 -17.67
CA ALA A 512 33.56 -9.44 -18.08
C ALA A 512 32.59 -9.64 -16.89
N LEU A 513 33.13 -9.92 -15.70
CA LEU A 513 32.36 -10.01 -14.46
C LEU A 513 31.70 -8.66 -14.13
N ASP A 514 32.43 -7.55 -14.23
CA ASP A 514 31.91 -6.18 -14.07
C ASP A 514 30.68 -5.94 -14.95
N GLN A 515 30.74 -6.33 -16.23
CA GLN A 515 29.61 -6.20 -17.15
C GLN A 515 28.42 -7.06 -16.70
N THR A 516 28.64 -8.27 -16.17
CA THR A 516 27.55 -9.08 -15.62
C THR A 516 26.97 -8.52 -14.31
N VAL A 517 27.79 -7.89 -13.47
CA VAL A 517 27.35 -7.19 -12.25
C VAL A 517 26.48 -5.98 -12.63
N VAL A 518 26.91 -5.16 -13.58
CA VAL A 518 26.12 -4.03 -14.12
C VAL A 518 24.77 -4.51 -14.66
N THR A 519 24.74 -5.55 -15.50
CA THR A 519 23.44 -6.07 -16.01
C THR A 519 22.57 -6.71 -14.92
N THR A 520 23.18 -7.24 -13.84
CA THR A 520 22.43 -7.76 -12.69
C THR A 520 21.86 -6.61 -11.85
N GLY A 521 22.52 -5.46 -11.80
CA GLY A 521 21.99 -4.21 -11.26
C GLY A 521 20.80 -3.71 -12.07
N ASP A 522 20.93 -3.59 -13.40
CA ASP A 522 19.84 -3.19 -14.30
C ASP A 522 18.59 -4.09 -14.15
N ASP A 523 18.80 -5.41 -14.05
CA ASP A 523 17.73 -6.40 -13.81
C ASP A 523 17.13 -6.32 -12.38
N LEU A 524 17.93 -5.92 -11.38
CA LEU A 524 17.47 -5.74 -9.99
C LEU A 524 16.66 -4.46 -9.82
N ASP A 525 17.10 -3.33 -10.38
CA ASP A 525 16.33 -2.08 -10.40
C ASP A 525 14.98 -2.31 -11.11
N SER A 526 15.01 -3.02 -12.24
CA SER A 526 13.80 -3.47 -12.98
C SER A 526 12.91 -4.44 -12.19
N ALA A 527 13.42 -5.07 -11.12
CA ALA A 527 12.63 -5.88 -10.20
C ALA A 527 12.06 -5.05 -9.04
N VAL A 528 12.79 -4.04 -8.56
CA VAL A 528 12.34 -3.07 -7.53
C VAL A 528 11.16 -2.25 -8.06
N GLU A 529 11.25 -1.65 -9.26
CA GLU A 529 10.12 -0.92 -9.89
C GLU A 529 8.83 -1.78 -9.95
N ARG A 530 8.98 -3.10 -10.08
CA ARG A 530 7.87 -4.05 -10.15
C ARG A 530 7.37 -4.53 -8.79
N ILE A 531 8.14 -4.34 -7.73
CA ILE A 531 7.69 -4.52 -6.34
C ILE A 531 6.85 -3.30 -5.94
N GLU A 532 7.31 -2.09 -6.24
CA GLU A 532 6.53 -0.85 -6.05
C GLU A 532 5.17 -0.90 -6.78
N GLU A 533 5.12 -1.39 -8.03
CA GLU A 533 3.84 -1.59 -8.74
C GLU A 533 2.95 -2.64 -8.05
N LEU A 534 3.52 -3.69 -7.45
CA LEU A 534 2.75 -4.70 -6.71
C LEU A 534 2.24 -4.20 -5.36
N GLU A 535 2.99 -3.34 -4.66
CA GLU A 535 2.59 -2.72 -3.40
C GLU A 535 1.37 -1.80 -3.62
N THR A 536 1.42 -0.91 -4.61
CA THR A 536 0.26 -0.05 -4.96
C THR A 536 -0.96 -0.86 -5.43
N LEU A 537 -0.77 -2.04 -6.02
CA LEU A 537 -1.85 -2.97 -6.34
C LEU A 537 -2.42 -3.70 -5.11
N LEU A 538 -1.61 -3.92 -4.07
CA LEU A 538 -2.09 -4.45 -2.79
C LEU A 538 -2.94 -3.41 -2.04
N GLU A 539 -2.55 -2.13 -2.06
CA GLU A 539 -3.36 -1.03 -1.49
C GLU A 539 -4.76 -0.91 -2.15
N ASP A 540 -4.85 -1.03 -3.49
CA ASP A 540 -6.16 -1.06 -4.18
C ASP A 540 -6.97 -2.31 -3.77
N ILE A 541 -6.32 -3.46 -3.59
CA ILE A 541 -7.00 -4.70 -3.14
C ILE A 541 -7.50 -4.57 -1.70
N GLU A 542 -6.73 -3.97 -0.79
CA GLU A 542 -7.10 -3.74 0.60
C GLU A 542 -8.29 -2.78 0.72
N THR A 543 -8.17 -1.57 0.15
CA THR A 543 -9.25 -0.56 0.17
C THR A 543 -10.55 -1.05 -0.49
N ARG A 544 -10.45 -1.92 -1.51
CA ARG A 544 -11.62 -2.61 -2.11
C ARG A 544 -12.15 -3.76 -1.27
N THR A 545 -11.34 -4.35 -0.40
CA THR A 545 -11.74 -5.36 0.58
C THR A 545 -12.53 -4.70 1.71
N ASP A 546 -12.05 -3.58 2.27
CA ASP A 546 -12.80 -2.76 3.24
C ASP A 546 -14.15 -2.30 2.68
N THR A 547 -14.14 -1.75 1.46
CA THR A 547 -15.36 -1.37 0.72
C THR A 547 -16.32 -2.55 0.51
N THR A 548 -15.81 -3.79 0.57
CA THR A 548 -16.64 -5.01 0.49
C THR A 548 -17.14 -5.46 1.85
N ILE A 549 -16.36 -5.29 2.92
CA ILE A 549 -16.77 -5.52 4.32
C ILE A 549 -17.91 -4.56 4.71
N ASP A 550 -17.75 -3.25 4.48
CA ASP A 550 -18.80 -2.23 4.65
C ASP A 550 -20.13 -2.63 4.00
N ARG A 551 -20.04 -3.25 2.81
CA ARG A 551 -21.20 -3.69 2.02
C ARG A 551 -21.81 -5.00 2.54
N ILE A 552 -21.03 -5.83 3.22
CA ILE A 552 -21.52 -7.04 3.90
C ILE A 552 -22.23 -6.64 5.20
N ASP A 553 -21.68 -5.72 5.99
CA ASP A 553 -22.31 -5.20 7.21
C ASP A 553 -23.59 -4.41 6.89
N GLY A 554 -23.58 -3.65 5.80
CA GLY A 554 -24.78 -3.03 5.23
C GLY A 554 -25.81 -4.02 4.66
N ILE A 555 -25.44 -5.28 4.42
CA ILE A 555 -26.38 -6.38 4.10
C ILE A 555 -26.89 -7.05 5.38
N GLY A 556 -26.03 -7.30 6.38
CA GLY A 556 -26.43 -7.82 7.70
C GLY A 556 -27.47 -6.93 8.36
N SER A 557 -27.18 -5.63 8.47
CA SER A 557 -28.09 -4.59 8.98
C SER A 557 -29.46 -4.56 8.28
N ARG A 558 -29.53 -5.02 7.02
CA ARG A 558 -30.78 -5.11 6.24
C ARG A 558 -31.47 -6.46 6.39
N LEU A 559 -30.74 -7.52 6.75
CA LEU A 559 -31.29 -8.83 7.07
C LEU A 559 -32.01 -8.78 8.42
N ASP A 560 -31.42 -8.13 9.43
CA ASP A 560 -32.01 -7.93 10.77
C ASP A 560 -33.40 -7.25 10.68
N VAL A 561 -33.51 -6.23 9.83
CA VAL A 561 -34.78 -5.53 9.56
C VAL A 561 -35.80 -6.45 8.87
N VAL A 562 -35.35 -7.33 7.98
CA VAL A 562 -36.22 -8.32 7.31
C VAL A 562 -36.68 -9.42 8.25
N GLU A 563 -35.87 -9.84 9.23
CA GLU A 563 -36.31 -10.76 10.29
C GLU A 563 -37.37 -10.08 11.18
N ALA A 564 -37.15 -8.85 11.61
CA ALA A 564 -38.11 -8.09 12.41
C ALA A 564 -39.45 -7.84 11.68
N ASP A 565 -39.42 -7.51 10.38
CA ASP A 565 -40.63 -7.44 9.54
C ASP A 565 -41.31 -8.81 9.40
N THR A 566 -40.53 -9.90 9.30
CA THR A 566 -41.06 -11.27 9.17
C THR A 566 -41.78 -11.72 10.44
N ASP A 567 -41.23 -11.44 11.63
CA ASP A 567 -41.91 -11.72 12.89
C ASP A 567 -43.14 -10.82 13.10
N THR A 568 -43.07 -9.54 12.71
CA THR A 568 -44.25 -8.65 12.69
C THR A 568 -45.36 -9.20 11.79
N VAL A 569 -45.03 -9.81 10.64
CA VAL A 569 -46.00 -10.49 9.77
C VAL A 569 -46.54 -11.78 10.42
N ARG A 570 -45.69 -12.57 11.11
CA ARG A 570 -46.10 -13.77 11.85
C ARG A 570 -47.10 -13.45 12.97
N GLU A 571 -46.87 -12.40 13.76
CA GLU A 571 -47.81 -11.94 14.79
C GLU A 571 -49.16 -11.54 14.20
N ARG A 572 -49.14 -10.77 13.11
CA ARG A 572 -50.36 -10.33 12.42
C ARG A 572 -51.15 -11.48 11.77
N LEU A 573 -50.48 -12.54 11.33
CA LEU A 573 -51.15 -13.76 10.86
C LEU A 573 -51.86 -14.49 12.00
N SER A 574 -51.21 -14.63 13.17
CA SER A 574 -51.83 -15.21 14.38
C SER A 574 -53.07 -14.43 14.84
N GLU A 575 -53.04 -13.10 14.79
CA GLU A 575 -54.24 -12.29 15.06
C GLU A 575 -55.35 -12.51 14.01
N ILE A 576 -55.00 -12.64 12.72
CA ILE A 576 -55.97 -12.94 11.65
C ILE A 576 -56.59 -14.34 11.86
N GLU A 577 -55.81 -15.35 12.21
CA GLU A 577 -56.30 -16.71 12.51
C GLU A 577 -57.27 -16.69 13.70
N SER A 578 -56.93 -15.99 14.78
CA SER A 578 -57.82 -15.79 15.94
C SER A 578 -59.14 -15.10 15.57
N ARG A 579 -59.08 -14.09 14.69
CA ARG A 579 -60.27 -13.39 14.17
C ARG A 579 -61.12 -14.25 13.23
N ILE A 580 -60.50 -15.09 12.40
CA ILE A 580 -61.21 -16.07 11.56
C ILE A 580 -61.95 -17.07 12.45
N GLY A 581 -61.25 -17.70 13.41
CA GLY A 581 -61.87 -18.63 14.36
C GLY A 581 -62.96 -18.01 15.24
N SER A 582 -62.96 -16.68 15.43
CA SER A 582 -64.07 -15.95 16.05
C SER A 582 -65.29 -15.83 15.12
N ILE A 583 -65.08 -15.45 13.86
CA ILE A 583 -66.14 -15.36 12.84
C ILE A 583 -66.77 -16.73 12.56
N GLU A 584 -65.97 -17.79 12.52
CA GLU A 584 -66.43 -19.18 12.37
C GLU A 584 -67.31 -19.65 13.55
N GLN A 585 -67.14 -19.09 14.75
CA GLN A 585 -68.02 -19.33 15.90
C GLN A 585 -69.29 -18.47 15.89
N GLU A 586 -69.25 -17.26 15.29
CA GLU A 586 -70.44 -16.40 15.15
C GLU A 586 -71.37 -16.85 14.03
N ALA A 587 -70.84 -17.43 12.94
CA ALA A 587 -71.63 -17.82 11.76
C ALA A 587 -72.82 -18.74 12.08
N PRO A 588 -72.70 -19.84 12.87
CA PRO A 588 -73.84 -20.69 13.24
C PRO A 588 -74.93 -19.95 14.02
N SER A 589 -74.57 -18.92 14.79
CA SER A 589 -75.56 -18.10 15.51
C SER A 589 -76.32 -17.13 14.60
N THR A 590 -75.73 -16.78 13.45
CA THR A 590 -76.41 -15.99 12.41
C THR A 590 -77.29 -16.89 11.54
N ASP A 591 -76.82 -18.10 11.23
CA ASP A 591 -77.55 -19.13 10.49
C ASP A 591 -78.86 -19.51 11.23
N GLY A 592 -78.77 -19.86 12.52
CA GLY A 592 -79.95 -20.14 13.35
C GLY A 592 -80.92 -18.95 13.46
N ARG A 593 -80.41 -17.71 13.48
CA ARG A 593 -81.25 -16.50 13.46
C ARG A 593 -81.91 -16.23 12.10
N VAL A 594 -81.39 -16.80 11.02
CA VAL A 594 -82.03 -16.78 9.70
C VAL A 594 -83.12 -17.86 9.65
N ASP A 595 -82.88 -19.04 10.22
CA ASP A 595 -83.92 -20.08 10.36
C ASP A 595 -85.09 -19.63 11.26
N ASP A 596 -84.82 -19.06 12.44
CA ASP A 596 -85.83 -18.45 13.33
C ASP A 596 -86.69 -17.40 12.57
N LEU A 597 -86.04 -16.60 11.71
CA LEU A 597 -86.70 -15.57 10.92
C LEU A 597 -87.52 -16.17 9.78
N ASN A 598 -87.05 -17.24 9.14
CA ASN A 598 -87.78 -17.97 8.11
C ASN A 598 -89.05 -18.63 8.70
N GLU A 599 -88.96 -19.30 9.85
CA GLU A 599 -90.14 -19.85 10.54
C GLU A 599 -91.14 -18.74 10.92
N THR A 600 -90.64 -17.59 11.38
CA THR A 600 -91.47 -16.41 11.67
C THR A 600 -92.15 -15.85 10.41
N VAL A 601 -91.48 -15.90 9.24
CA VAL A 601 -92.04 -15.46 7.94
C VAL A 601 -93.09 -16.45 7.44
N ASP A 602 -92.87 -17.76 7.58
CA ASP A 602 -93.84 -18.79 7.23
C ASP A 602 -95.09 -18.72 8.13
N GLU A 603 -94.94 -18.45 9.44
CA GLU A 603 -96.08 -18.19 10.33
C GLU A 603 -96.86 -16.93 9.90
N GLN A 604 -96.16 -15.86 9.52
CA GLN A 604 -96.79 -14.65 9.00
C GLN A 604 -97.52 -14.91 7.67
N ALA A 605 -96.96 -15.69 6.76
CA ALA A 605 -97.62 -16.09 5.51
C ALA A 605 -98.88 -16.91 5.77
N GLY A 606 -98.84 -17.88 6.69
CA GLY A 606 -100.02 -18.66 7.11
C GLY A 606 -101.09 -17.79 7.76
N ARG A 607 -100.70 -16.78 8.55
CA ARG A 607 -101.61 -15.80 9.15
C ARG A 607 -102.22 -14.85 8.12
N ILE A 608 -101.49 -14.48 7.06
CA ILE A 608 -102.01 -13.69 5.93
C ILE A 608 -103.07 -14.50 5.19
N ALA A 609 -102.78 -15.75 4.81
CA ALA A 609 -103.74 -16.63 4.13
C ALA A 609 -105.05 -16.84 4.95
N ALA A 610 -104.93 -16.92 6.28
CA ALA A 610 -106.10 -16.99 7.18
C ALA A 610 -106.91 -15.67 7.22
N VAL A 611 -106.27 -14.52 7.07
CA VAL A 611 -106.94 -13.21 6.94
C VAL A 611 -107.58 -13.06 5.56
N GLU A 612 -106.93 -13.53 4.49
CA GLU A 612 -107.48 -13.52 3.13
C GLU A 612 -108.77 -14.36 3.06
N SER A 613 -108.76 -15.59 3.56
CA SER A 613 -109.97 -16.42 3.65
C SER A 613 -111.03 -15.84 4.59
N SER A 614 -110.63 -15.12 5.65
CA SER A 614 -111.59 -14.37 6.48
C SER A 614 -112.19 -13.16 5.77
N ASN A 615 -111.52 -12.58 4.77
CA ASN A 615 -112.07 -11.48 3.97
C ASN A 615 -113.04 -12.03 2.90
N GLU A 616 -112.70 -13.14 2.23
CA GLU A 616 -113.63 -13.85 1.34
C GLU A 616 -114.96 -14.17 2.04
N ALA A 617 -114.89 -14.71 3.26
CA ALA A 617 -116.07 -14.99 4.10
C ALA A 617 -116.75 -13.73 4.69
N ILE A 618 -116.14 -12.55 4.58
CA ILE A 618 -116.79 -11.26 4.86
C ILE A 618 -117.48 -10.73 3.61
N ASP A 619 -116.88 -10.88 2.43
CA ASP A 619 -117.46 -10.45 1.15
C ASP A 619 -118.73 -11.28 0.82
N GLU A 620 -118.72 -12.61 1.00
CA GLU A 620 -119.94 -13.45 0.93
C GLU A 620 -121.07 -12.95 1.85
N ARG A 621 -120.69 -12.45 3.04
CA ARG A 621 -121.64 -11.90 4.01
C ARG A 621 -122.10 -10.49 3.65
N ILE A 622 -121.30 -9.72 2.92
CA ILE A 622 -121.69 -8.43 2.36
C ILE A 622 -122.72 -8.65 1.25
N GLU A 623 -122.48 -9.57 0.31
CA GLU A 623 -123.44 -9.93 -0.74
C GLU A 623 -124.81 -10.35 -0.15
N SER A 624 -124.79 -11.22 0.87
CA SER A 624 -126.03 -11.64 1.58
C SER A 624 -126.72 -10.47 2.33
N VAL A 625 -125.95 -9.51 2.86
CA VAL A 625 -126.52 -8.30 3.46
C VAL A 625 -127.11 -7.38 2.39
N GLU A 626 -126.47 -7.21 1.23
CA GLU A 626 -127.00 -6.42 0.11
C GLU A 626 -128.30 -7.02 -0.45
N GLU A 627 -128.40 -8.34 -0.58
CA GLU A 627 -129.67 -9.03 -0.90
C GLU A 627 -130.75 -8.74 0.16
N SER A 628 -130.41 -8.80 1.45
CA SER A 628 -131.36 -8.49 2.53
C SER A 628 -131.82 -7.02 2.51
N VAL A 629 -130.95 -6.08 2.12
CA VAL A 629 -131.28 -4.66 1.96
C VAL A 629 -132.17 -4.43 0.74
N ALA A 630 -131.97 -5.16 -0.36
CA ALA A 630 -132.85 -5.14 -1.51
C ALA A 630 -134.27 -5.66 -1.16
N ALA A 631 -134.37 -6.76 -0.40
CA ALA A 631 -135.65 -7.28 0.09
C ALA A 631 -136.36 -6.32 1.07
N VAL A 632 -135.60 -5.65 1.96
CA VAL A 632 -136.15 -4.60 2.84
C VAL A 632 -136.67 -3.40 2.03
N LYS A 633 -136.04 -3.08 0.89
CA LYS A 633 -136.55 -2.04 -0.01
C LYS A 633 -137.87 -2.45 -0.68
N GLU A 634 -137.98 -3.67 -1.20
CA GLU A 634 -139.24 -4.17 -1.78
C GLU A 634 -140.40 -4.16 -0.75
N LEU A 635 -140.10 -4.47 0.51
CA LEU A 635 -141.05 -4.33 1.63
C LEU A 635 -141.41 -2.86 1.93
N SER A 636 -140.50 -1.90 1.71
CA SER A 636 -140.78 -0.47 1.86
C SER A 636 -141.64 0.06 0.71
N ASP A 637 -141.32 -0.30 -0.53
CA ASP A 637 -142.11 0.06 -1.71
C ASP A 637 -143.55 -0.52 -1.57
N SER A 638 -143.67 -1.74 -1.05
CA SER A 638 -144.96 -2.36 -0.69
C SER A 638 -145.70 -1.67 0.46
N LEU A 639 -144.99 -1.03 1.39
CA LEU A 639 -145.59 -0.32 2.52
C LEU A 639 -146.21 1.00 2.06
N ASP A 640 -145.52 1.76 1.20
CA ASP A 640 -146.04 2.98 0.59
C ASP A 640 -147.33 2.69 -0.22
N ASP A 641 -147.33 1.60 -0.99
CA ASP A 641 -148.49 1.07 -1.73
C ASP A 641 -149.69 0.78 -0.79
N THR A 642 -149.43 0.29 0.43
CA THR A 642 -150.51 0.15 1.45
C THR A 642 -150.92 1.47 2.10
N SER A 643 -150.05 2.48 2.16
CA SER A 643 -150.38 3.80 2.68
C SER A 643 -151.30 4.58 1.72
N GLU A 644 -151.01 4.58 0.41
CA GLU A 644 -151.91 5.20 -0.59
C GLU A 644 -153.32 4.58 -0.55
N ARG A 645 -153.39 3.25 -0.37
CA ARG A 645 -154.66 2.54 -0.19
C ARG A 645 -155.38 2.95 1.09
N LEU A 646 -154.66 3.27 2.16
CA LEU A 646 -155.22 3.74 3.43
C LEU A 646 -155.81 5.15 3.27
N ASP A 647 -155.12 6.07 2.59
CA ASP A 647 -155.65 7.40 2.25
C ASP A 647 -156.90 7.34 1.36
N SER A 648 -156.95 6.38 0.42
CA SER A 648 -158.15 6.13 -0.40
C SER A 648 -159.37 5.68 0.43
N LEU A 649 -159.14 4.86 1.45
CA LEU A 649 -160.17 4.41 2.40
C LEU A 649 -160.60 5.54 3.34
N GLN A 650 -159.66 6.35 3.82
CA GLN A 650 -159.94 7.53 4.66
C GLN A 650 -160.78 8.57 3.90
N THR A 651 -160.49 8.80 2.62
CA THR A 651 -161.30 9.64 1.73
C THR A 651 -162.71 9.07 1.57
N SER A 652 -162.84 7.76 1.33
CA SER A 652 -164.13 7.07 1.18
C SER A 652 -164.97 7.13 2.47
N LEU A 653 -164.34 6.98 3.64
CA LEU A 653 -165.00 7.10 4.94
C LEU A 653 -165.58 8.51 5.15
N GLY A 654 -164.86 9.55 4.72
CA GLY A 654 -165.36 10.92 4.71
C GLY A 654 -166.55 11.18 3.77
N GLU A 655 -166.79 10.34 2.76
CA GLU A 655 -168.04 10.39 1.98
C GLU A 655 -169.21 9.71 2.69
N VAL A 656 -168.95 8.62 3.43
CA VAL A 656 -169.97 7.95 4.26
C VAL A 656 -170.46 8.88 5.37
N ASP A 657 -169.57 9.61 6.01
CA ASP A 657 -169.90 10.58 7.09
C ASP A 657 -170.83 11.70 6.59
N ARG A 658 -170.60 12.21 5.37
CA ARG A 658 -171.47 13.16 4.66
C ARG A 658 -172.82 12.58 4.21
N ARG A 659 -173.00 11.26 4.25
CA ARG A 659 -174.29 10.58 4.01
C ARG A 659 -175.05 10.35 5.30
N ILE A 660 -174.37 10.16 6.43
CA ILE A 660 -174.98 10.05 7.76
C ILE A 660 -175.65 11.38 8.14
N THR A 661 -174.91 12.50 8.03
CA THR A 661 -175.46 13.86 8.26
C THR A 661 -176.64 14.24 7.37
N LYS A 662 -176.80 13.58 6.21
CA LYS A 662 -177.98 13.74 5.34
C LYS A 662 -179.19 12.89 5.75
N LEU A 663 -179.01 11.84 6.55
CA LEU A 663 -180.11 11.05 7.10
C LEU A 663 -180.70 11.74 8.34
N GLU A 664 -179.87 12.40 9.15
CA GLU A 664 -180.31 13.18 10.32
C GLU A 664 -181.32 14.28 9.91
N THR A 665 -181.10 14.98 8.78
CA THR A 665 -182.06 15.97 8.23
C THR A 665 -183.33 15.35 7.61
N VAL A 666 -183.42 14.02 7.49
CA VAL A 666 -184.65 13.32 7.10
C VAL A 666 -185.46 12.95 8.34
N ASP A 667 -184.79 12.63 9.45
CA ASP A 667 -185.41 12.24 10.72
C ASP A 667 -186.26 13.39 11.32
N GLU A 668 -185.71 14.61 11.36
CA GLU A 668 -186.45 15.82 11.80
C GLU A 668 -187.75 16.04 10.99
N ARG A 669 -187.77 15.67 9.71
CA ARG A 669 -188.93 15.81 8.82
C ARG A 669 -189.98 14.70 8.97
N VAL A 670 -189.66 13.61 9.68
CA VAL A 670 -190.64 12.60 10.08
C VAL A 670 -191.40 13.10 11.32
N GLY A 671 -190.70 13.71 12.28
CA GLY A 671 -191.33 14.28 13.49
C GLY A 671 -192.34 15.40 13.19
N GLU A 672 -192.12 16.22 12.16
CA GLU A 672 -193.12 17.20 11.70
C GLU A 672 -194.41 16.56 11.16
N LEU A 673 -194.32 15.36 10.56
CA LEU A 673 -195.49 14.66 9.99
C LEU A 673 -196.34 13.99 11.08
N GLU A 674 -195.72 13.42 12.10
CA GLU A 674 -196.44 12.78 13.22
C GLU A 674 -197.34 13.80 13.95
N GLY A 675 -196.84 15.01 14.22
CA GLY A 675 -197.64 16.07 14.84
C GLY A 675 -198.87 16.52 14.02
N THR A 676 -198.84 16.37 12.70
CA THR A 676 -200.02 16.67 11.85
C THR A 676 -201.07 15.56 11.82
N LEU A 677 -200.76 14.37 12.36
CA LEU A 677 -201.69 13.24 12.39
C LEU A 677 -202.64 13.31 13.60
N ASP A 678 -202.11 13.62 14.79
CA ASP A 678 -202.88 13.79 16.03
C ASP A 678 -203.97 14.88 15.90
N GLU A 679 -203.66 15.96 15.17
CA GLU A 679 -204.58 17.08 14.94
C GLU A 679 -205.69 16.71 13.93
N MET A 680 -205.45 15.75 13.02
CA MET A 680 -206.49 15.17 12.16
C MET A 680 -207.37 14.14 12.88
N GLU A 681 -206.84 13.35 13.82
CA GLU A 681 -207.64 12.41 14.62
C GLU A 681 -208.63 13.17 15.50
N THR A 682 -208.17 14.22 16.16
CA THR A 682 -209.01 15.12 16.99
C THR A 682 -210.19 15.70 16.20
N GLN A 683 -209.97 16.10 14.94
CA GLN A 683 -211.03 16.67 14.09
C GLN A 683 -212.06 15.63 13.64
N CYS A 684 -211.75 14.32 13.66
CA CYS A 684 -212.68 13.28 13.23
C CYS A 684 -213.76 12.95 14.26
N ASP A 685 -213.50 13.12 15.56
CA ASP A 685 -214.49 12.84 16.62
C ASP A 685 -215.57 13.96 16.70
N ASP A 686 -215.20 15.23 16.50
CA ASP A 686 -216.14 16.36 16.47
C ASP A 686 -217.22 16.20 15.37
N ASP A 687 -216.85 15.70 14.18
CA ASP A 687 -217.77 15.42 13.08
C ASP A 687 -218.76 14.27 13.39
N VAL A 688 -218.38 13.32 14.26
CA VAL A 688 -219.22 12.18 14.66
C VAL A 688 -220.33 12.60 15.62
N ASP A 689 -220.04 13.51 16.57
CA ASP A 689 -221.05 14.05 17.47
C ASP A 689 -222.03 14.99 16.73
N ALA A 690 -221.56 15.74 15.72
CA ALA A 690 -222.42 16.54 14.85
C ALA A 690 -223.46 15.71 14.09
N LEU A 691 -223.03 14.65 13.38
CA LEU A 691 -223.91 13.77 12.60
C LEU A 691 -225.00 13.08 13.44
N ARG A 692 -224.80 12.94 14.74
CA ARG A 692 -225.78 12.33 15.65
C ARG A 692 -226.90 13.28 16.06
N SER A 693 -226.68 14.59 15.93
CA SER A 693 -227.71 15.61 16.14
C SER A 693 -228.74 15.60 15.01
N ASP A 694 -228.28 15.56 13.75
CA ASP A 694 -229.13 15.59 12.54
C ASP A 694 -230.17 14.46 12.49
N LEU A 695 -229.82 13.28 13.04
CA LEU A 695 -230.72 12.12 13.09
C LEU A 695 -231.97 12.35 13.97
N ASN A 696 -231.92 13.26 14.94
CA ASN A 696 -233.09 13.60 15.78
C ASN A 696 -234.10 14.50 15.04
N GLU A 697 -233.66 15.28 14.05
CA GLU A 697 -234.48 16.34 13.45
C GLU A 697 -235.28 15.86 12.23
N LEU A 698 -234.79 14.82 11.53
CA LEU A 698 -235.32 14.37 10.24
C LEU A 698 -236.62 13.54 10.31
N GLN A 699 -237.08 13.09 11.49
CA GLN A 699 -238.28 12.25 11.63
C GLN A 699 -239.51 12.94 12.22
N LEU A 700 -239.44 14.26 12.46
CA LEU A 700 -240.59 15.09 12.92
C LEU A 700 -241.39 15.73 11.77
N GLN A 701 -241.09 15.45 10.50
CA GLN A 701 -241.70 16.14 9.34
C GLN A 701 -242.10 15.22 8.16
N VAL A 702 -242.96 14.23 8.42
CA VAL A 702 -243.71 13.50 7.37
C VAL A 702 -245.19 13.39 7.75
N GLU A 703 -245.83 14.54 7.97
CA GLU A 703 -247.22 14.65 8.44
C GLU A 703 -248.13 15.33 7.38
N SER A 704 -249.35 14.79 7.19
CA SER A 704 -250.55 15.32 6.48
C SER A 704 -250.88 14.91 5.01
N VAL A 705 -252.21 14.87 4.70
CA VAL A 705 -252.92 14.78 3.38
C VAL A 705 -253.12 13.37 2.74
N THR A 706 -254.29 12.91 2.22
CA THR A 706 -255.74 12.93 2.63
C THR A 706 -256.63 12.01 1.74
N ASP A 707 -257.50 11.19 2.35
CA ASP A 707 -258.91 10.82 2.02
C ASP A 707 -259.40 9.92 0.83
N VAL A 708 -260.58 9.30 1.10
CA VAL A 708 -261.54 8.51 0.25
C VAL A 708 -261.25 7.01 0.02
N ASP A 709 -262.17 6.04 0.14
CA ASP A 709 -263.43 5.84 0.92
C ASP A 709 -263.89 4.34 0.82
N ASP A 710 -264.86 3.93 1.66
CA ASP A 710 -265.69 2.69 1.64
C ASP A 710 -265.03 1.29 1.88
N GLY A 711 -265.85 0.34 2.35
CA GLY A 711 -265.41 -1.01 2.81
C GLY A 711 -265.73 -2.18 1.84
N PRO A 712 -265.18 -3.39 2.08
CA PRO A 712 -265.98 -4.39 2.79
C PRO A 712 -265.19 -5.33 3.73
N SER A 713 -265.92 -6.23 4.42
CA SER A 713 -265.44 -7.26 5.33
C SER A 713 -265.55 -8.67 4.74
N GLU A 714 -264.71 -9.62 5.16
CA GLU A 714 -265.12 -10.78 5.99
C GLU A 714 -263.92 -11.62 6.45
N ASP A 715 -264.20 -12.56 7.36
CA ASP A 715 -263.33 -13.62 7.89
C ASP A 715 -261.92 -13.25 8.40
N GLU A 716 -261.88 -13.12 9.72
CA GLU A 716 -260.79 -13.49 10.65
C GLU A 716 -259.50 -14.08 10.04
N VAL A 717 -258.34 -13.62 10.55
CA VAL A 717 -257.18 -14.51 10.86
C VAL A 717 -256.58 -15.18 9.59
N ARG A 718 -255.49 -14.67 8.98
CA ARG A 718 -254.15 -14.57 9.59
C ARG A 718 -253.05 -13.99 8.65
N GLU A 719 -252.09 -13.28 9.26
CA GLU A 719 -250.61 -13.54 9.16
C GLU A 719 -249.74 -13.10 7.95
N ILE A 720 -248.93 -12.04 8.19
CA ILE A 720 -247.57 -11.72 7.66
C ILE A 720 -247.38 -11.46 6.13
N ALA A 721 -246.68 -10.36 5.77
CA ALA A 721 -245.47 -10.33 4.89
C ALA A 721 -245.32 -9.12 3.93
N SER A 722 -244.06 -8.69 3.73
CA SER A 722 -243.41 -8.35 2.45
C SER A 722 -243.76 -7.07 1.64
N ASP A 723 -242.85 -6.45 0.85
CA ASP A 723 -241.37 -6.43 0.88
C ASP A 723 -240.75 -5.35 -0.05
N VAL A 724 -239.48 -4.95 0.26
CA VAL A 724 -238.32 -4.68 -0.64
C VAL A 724 -238.46 -3.76 -1.89
N ALA A 725 -237.51 -2.87 -2.26
CA ALA A 725 -236.43 -2.11 -1.57
C ALA A 725 -235.76 -1.11 -2.57
N HIS A 726 -235.16 -0.03 -2.06
CA HIS A 726 -234.16 0.87 -2.70
C HIS A 726 -234.38 1.43 -4.13
N GLU A 727 -234.58 2.75 -4.21
CA GLU A 727 -234.36 3.62 -5.39
C GLU A 727 -233.47 4.81 -4.95
N ARG A 728 -232.44 5.35 -5.65
CA ARG A 728 -232.14 5.60 -7.08
C ARG A 728 -232.91 6.83 -7.63
N VAL A 729 -232.49 7.56 -8.68
CA VAL A 729 -231.78 7.23 -9.95
C VAL A 729 -230.78 8.36 -10.27
N LEU A 730 -229.51 8.10 -10.67
CA LEU A 730 -229.09 7.72 -12.02
C LEU A 730 -228.00 6.62 -12.08
N ALA A 731 -227.92 5.92 -13.22
CA ALA A 731 -226.98 4.83 -13.56
C ALA A 731 -226.55 5.00 -15.05
N PRO A 732 -225.60 4.22 -15.65
CA PRO A 732 -225.55 2.74 -15.76
C PRO A 732 -224.09 2.19 -15.63
N ALA A 733 -223.69 1.04 -16.21
CA ALA A 733 -224.00 -0.36 -15.83
C ALA A 733 -222.98 -1.35 -16.48
N LEU A 734 -222.99 -2.65 -16.08
CA LEU A 734 -222.36 -3.85 -16.71
C LEU A 734 -220.81 -3.98 -16.75
N GLY A 735 -220.31 -5.22 -16.51
CA GLY A 735 -219.15 -5.71 -17.28
C GLY A 735 -218.01 -6.55 -16.64
N GLY A 736 -218.29 -7.74 -16.08
CA GLY A 736 -217.50 -8.99 -16.25
C GLY A 736 -215.95 -9.07 -16.15
N ALA A 737 -215.49 -9.91 -15.20
CA ALA A 737 -214.42 -10.93 -15.31
C ALA A 737 -213.05 -10.67 -16.02
N GLY A 738 -211.95 -11.06 -15.36
CA GLY A 738 -210.82 -11.73 -16.05
C GLY A 738 -209.39 -11.24 -15.77
N ALA A 739 -208.58 -12.17 -15.28
CA ALA A 739 -207.13 -12.39 -15.47
C ALA A 739 -206.18 -11.38 -16.18
N PHE A 740 -204.97 -11.25 -15.61
CA PHE A 740 -203.65 -11.13 -16.28
C PHE A 740 -203.53 -10.32 -17.60
N GLY A 741 -202.90 -9.13 -17.57
CA GLY A 741 -202.59 -8.38 -18.81
C GLY A 741 -201.69 -7.14 -18.72
N LEU A 742 -200.36 -7.36 -18.66
CA LEU A 742 -199.30 -6.76 -19.49
C LEU A 742 -199.34 -5.30 -20.05
N LEU A 743 -198.16 -4.66 -19.95
CA LEU A 743 -197.40 -3.91 -20.98
C LEU A 743 -197.65 -2.42 -21.33
N ALA A 744 -196.50 -1.78 -21.66
CA ALA A 744 -196.26 -0.71 -22.66
C ALA A 744 -196.82 0.70 -22.37
N ALA A 745 -196.16 1.80 -22.76
CA ALA A 745 -194.77 2.05 -23.22
C ALA A 745 -194.51 3.59 -23.11
N GLY A 746 -193.29 4.14 -23.16
CA GLY A 746 -191.93 3.61 -23.31
C GLY A 746 -190.92 4.78 -23.18
N GLY A 747 -189.62 4.64 -23.45
CA GLY A 747 -188.84 3.46 -23.85
C GLY A 747 -187.39 3.83 -24.24
N ALA A 748 -186.57 2.81 -24.51
CA ALA A 748 -185.16 2.86 -24.96
C ALA A 748 -184.09 3.38 -23.94
N ALA A 749 -182.88 2.80 -23.85
CA ALA A 749 -182.37 1.52 -24.37
C ALA A 749 -180.98 1.15 -23.77
N ILE A 750 -180.71 -0.15 -23.54
CA ILE A 750 -179.42 -0.90 -23.68
C ILE A 750 -178.20 -0.42 -22.83
N ALA A 751 -177.35 -1.22 -22.16
CA ALA A 751 -177.26 -2.64 -21.70
C ALA A 751 -175.92 -2.72 -20.85
N ASP A 752 -175.38 -3.79 -20.24
CA ASP A 752 -175.74 -5.21 -19.98
C ASP A 752 -174.95 -5.65 -18.69
N ALA A 753 -175.25 -6.72 -17.93
CA ALA A 753 -174.83 -8.14 -18.08
C ALA A 753 -173.29 -8.41 -18.07
N LEU A 754 -172.71 -9.47 -17.45
CA LEU A 754 -173.17 -10.51 -16.50
C LEU A 754 -171.96 -11.34 -15.96
N VAL A 755 -172.23 -12.39 -15.16
CA VAL A 755 -171.33 -13.53 -14.78
C VAL A 755 -170.23 -13.22 -13.73
N LEU A 756 -169.63 -14.17 -12.97
CA LEU A 756 -170.05 -15.27 -12.07
C LEU A 756 -168.79 -16.10 -11.71
N ALA A 757 -168.64 -16.48 -10.44
CA ALA A 757 -168.13 -17.79 -9.97
C ALA A 757 -166.71 -18.36 -10.35
N ALA A 758 -165.89 -18.52 -9.29
CA ALA A 758 -165.45 -19.81 -8.71
C ALA A 758 -164.21 -20.63 -9.24
N VAL A 759 -163.24 -20.78 -8.31
CA VAL A 759 -162.71 -22.08 -7.74
C VAL A 759 -161.68 -22.96 -8.49
N PHE A 760 -160.72 -23.48 -7.70
CA PHE A 760 -159.73 -24.58 -7.90
C PHE A 760 -158.54 -24.39 -8.88
N GLY A 761 -157.35 -24.94 -8.52
CA GLY A 761 -156.13 -24.90 -9.36
C GLY A 761 -154.84 -25.54 -8.79
N ALA A 762 -154.83 -26.87 -8.64
CA ALA A 762 -153.75 -27.85 -8.37
C ALA A 762 -152.22 -27.57 -8.62
N LEU A 763 -151.36 -28.33 -7.89
CA LEU A 763 -150.05 -29.01 -8.23
C LEU A 763 -149.04 -28.36 -9.23
N ALA A 764 -147.70 -28.52 -9.13
CA ALA A 764 -146.90 -29.77 -9.07
C ALA A 764 -145.39 -29.51 -8.73
N ILE A 765 -144.61 -30.37 -8.03
CA ILE A 765 -143.74 -31.53 -8.42
C ILE A 765 -142.42 -31.18 -9.19
N VAL A 766 -141.34 -31.95 -8.93
CA VAL A 766 -139.98 -32.06 -9.59
C VAL A 766 -138.91 -31.08 -9.02
N CYS A 767 -137.68 -31.41 -8.59
CA CYS A 767 -136.78 -32.60 -8.46
C CYS A 767 -135.50 -32.61 -9.35
N PHE A 768 -134.36 -33.02 -8.76
CA PHE A 768 -133.00 -33.25 -9.36
C PHE A 768 -132.24 -31.99 -9.89
N GLY A 769 -130.90 -31.96 -9.91
CA GLY A 769 -129.90 -32.92 -9.38
C GLY A 769 -128.47 -32.73 -9.98
N GLY A 770 -127.45 -33.37 -9.40
CA GLY A 770 -126.02 -33.29 -9.80
C GLY A 770 -125.20 -32.37 -8.87
N LEU A 771 -124.06 -32.72 -8.23
CA LEU A 771 -123.06 -33.81 -8.36
C LEU A 771 -122.02 -33.64 -9.50
N VAL A 772 -120.74 -33.95 -9.17
CA VAL A 772 -119.60 -34.35 -10.05
C VAL A 772 -118.50 -33.30 -10.37
N ILE A 773 -117.44 -33.32 -9.52
CA ILE A 773 -115.99 -33.37 -9.84
C ILE A 773 -115.23 -32.12 -10.35
N ALA A 774 -113.99 -32.01 -9.81
CA ALA A 774 -112.80 -31.25 -10.24
C ALA A 774 -112.77 -29.74 -9.89
N ARG A 775 -111.71 -29.24 -9.22
CA ARG A 775 -110.50 -29.93 -8.72
C ARG A 775 -109.94 -29.28 -7.47
#